data_AF-K3X812-F1
#
_entry.id   AF-K3X812-F1
#
_cell.length_a   1.000
_cell.length_b   1.000
_cell.length_c   1.000
_cell.angle_alpha   90.00
_cell.angle_beta   90.00
_cell.angle_gamma   90.00
#
_symmetry.space_group_name_H-M   'P 1'
#
loop_
_entity.id
_entity.type
_entity.pdbx_description
1 polymer ?
#
loop_
_entity_poly.entity_id
_entity_poly.type
_entity_poly.pdbx_seq_one_letter_code
_entity_poly.pdbx_strand_id
1 'polypeptide(L)'
;MTTGGDDAGAASAVGKGAPPAPPTPSGGVAKAVVTRARRNGLRAALAVIFFFGFVSLVLTARSTSFSAAWGTSFRNAATIATSSGMLRKTTRTVVPLLVDSESQFDSNASVALELPSTAKTTAITVLSAAEELRAQPERRPEHMLLRTTGDVRTLRPKYALLRTIGNALPPRHDPARTLQNLRFILEHERLDDDEIAKHWVINRIIDPTLLDQLKALLHEFNAEFTEIPFVLHEYAQQPFRVVIEDQGVDHAHAAEVLEKGEGDWIRVLNQNEIYDLKNRYALSVNAARNVMLAIGRRMSARWILPWDQNSFLTQDAWRLIKTDLAYHDRLAVQNADNEGVHQLKYFLSYMDRLAQENDVVLSPNYTPNAWAEPQLIFRDDAREQFDERFRYGKRDKVALLVRLNVRGVWNEWGWSSWEQQRTFMNVSSDVDGVTVPQTGYVVRLYSGVASFEMNDKRAAYWRELKRGEGVVRVLEMLETRVMREVFRFSNKTLSVYSESKLAATRSNASSGDVRTLVEDAERAMRIQEPWTVTSNAALSVFNASQMFANYVDKPDVTDDGALIKHMVYNTTSLALAWQITRDPRYAAQALKFVEAWCGDSNVSTAMLPLLDFADLSFEGVQSGNPEYWTGGASGVRHTVILPMLLDTMRMLFFHAPESPAAVDEGKASFRVPNATRTQLISWIQELYTHLKTSVHARTLFHVSTSLYGLQYDLQMAAMAAFLDDPLEYRYTLGTMQGRLLTMLDSAGNLVVPIGVAKQPYMLLSLATWGIALDVAQQLNMTSHLLHFDMTSDGREETTSNNGLLCRMVERQIPCCERPTGEDASGNRIPTTAEDEGGRCVKLLQDARPVQLFIYQRIVRHAISECAALKALTSCTSLAAMEIGSETLSAGELSHYQLPPYPFLRHTHRSSSWFNRV
;
A
#
# COMPACT_ATOMS: atom_id res chain seq x y z
N MET A 1 11.20 -65.60 6.67
CA MET A 1 10.94 -66.94 7.22
C MET A 1 11.96 -67.19 8.31
N THR A 2 11.46 -67.49 9.51
CA THR A 2 12.09 -68.21 10.65
C THR A 2 13.43 -67.68 11.16
N THR A 3 13.66 -67.37 12.44
CA THR A 3 12.94 -67.42 13.74
C THR A 3 13.97 -66.80 14.71
N GLY A 4 13.60 -65.94 15.66
CA GLY A 4 13.30 -66.34 17.05
C GLY A 4 14.55 -66.90 17.75
N GLY A 5 15.04 -66.38 18.86
CA GLY A 5 14.50 -65.52 19.91
C GLY A 5 15.33 -65.77 21.18
N ASP A 6 15.24 -64.83 22.12
CA ASP A 6 15.37 -65.04 23.57
C ASP A 6 16.77 -65.44 24.11
N ASP A 7 17.26 -65.03 25.28
CA ASP A 7 16.68 -64.31 26.40
C ASP A 7 17.82 -63.89 27.35
N ALA A 8 17.49 -62.99 28.29
CA ALA A 8 17.99 -62.81 29.67
C ALA A 8 19.44 -63.26 30.04
N GLY A 9 20.25 -62.53 30.82
CA GLY A 9 19.96 -61.53 31.84
C GLY A 9 21.11 -61.47 32.85
N ALA A 10 21.10 -60.38 33.64
CA ALA A 10 21.58 -60.24 35.01
C ALA A 10 23.08 -60.41 35.38
N ALA A 11 23.64 -59.25 35.78
CA ALA A 11 24.17 -58.95 37.12
C ALA A 11 25.67 -59.17 37.47
N SER A 12 26.21 -58.06 38.03
CA SER A 12 27.12 -57.99 39.20
C SER A 12 28.58 -58.44 39.00
N ALA A 13 29.64 -57.82 39.53
CA ALA A 13 29.91 -56.57 40.23
C ALA A 13 31.43 -56.57 40.57
N VAL A 14 31.93 -55.44 41.06
CA VAL A 14 33.10 -55.26 41.95
C VAL A 14 34.50 -55.08 41.33
N GLY A 15 35.14 -53.96 41.71
CA GLY A 15 36.61 -53.88 41.81
C GLY A 15 37.22 -52.49 41.54
N LYS A 16 36.86 -51.45 42.30
CA LYS A 16 37.76 -50.67 43.19
C LYS A 16 39.12 -50.23 42.61
N GLY A 17 39.28 -48.92 42.41
CA GLY A 17 40.58 -48.24 42.33
C GLY A 17 40.44 -46.71 42.27
N ALA A 18 40.71 -46.03 43.39
CA ALA A 18 41.06 -44.60 43.51
C ALA A 18 42.33 -44.54 44.39
N PRO A 19 43.26 -43.56 44.33
CA PRO A 19 43.06 -42.08 44.28
C PRO A 19 44.16 -41.37 43.40
N PRO A 20 44.53 -40.05 43.48
CA PRO A 20 44.05 -38.89 44.25
C PRO A 20 43.78 -37.58 43.44
N ALA A 21 43.30 -36.54 44.13
CA ALA A 21 42.95 -35.18 43.68
C ALA A 21 44.13 -34.17 43.79
N PRO A 22 43.98 -32.84 43.58
CA PRO A 22 43.28 -32.03 42.56
C PRO A 22 44.25 -31.05 41.82
N PRO A 23 43.78 -30.27 40.82
CA PRO A 23 43.73 -28.81 41.05
C PRO A 23 42.45 -28.13 40.54
N THR A 24 42.30 -26.91 41.05
CA THR A 24 41.15 -25.99 41.08
C THR A 24 40.70 -25.39 39.74
N PRO A 25 39.52 -24.73 39.71
CA PRO A 25 38.69 -24.55 38.52
C PRO A 25 38.96 -23.24 37.78
N SER A 26 38.81 -23.26 36.46
CA SER A 26 38.60 -22.05 35.66
C SER A 26 37.18 -22.04 35.08
N GLY A 27 36.43 -21.01 35.49
CA GLY A 27 35.41 -20.27 34.75
C GLY A 27 34.27 -21.04 34.07
N GLY A 28 33.07 -21.00 34.66
CA GLY A 28 31.87 -21.35 33.88
C GLY A 28 30.54 -21.50 34.63
N VAL A 29 30.17 -20.62 35.56
CA VAL A 29 28.79 -20.59 36.10
C VAL A 29 28.26 -19.16 36.22
N ALA A 30 27.52 -18.72 35.20
CA ALA A 30 26.56 -17.62 35.34
C ALA A 30 25.33 -17.78 34.40
N LYS A 31 24.97 -19.02 34.03
CA LYS A 31 23.69 -19.34 33.35
C LYS A 31 22.61 -19.88 34.29
N ALA A 32 22.91 -20.09 35.57
CA ALA A 32 22.00 -20.70 36.54
C ALA A 32 21.26 -19.70 37.47
N VAL A 33 21.59 -18.41 37.42
CA VAL A 33 20.94 -17.37 38.26
C VAL A 33 19.70 -16.77 37.57
N VAL A 34 19.65 -16.75 36.23
CA VAL A 34 18.57 -16.13 35.45
C VAL A 34 17.28 -16.97 35.45
N THR A 35 17.38 -18.30 35.56
CA THR A 35 16.21 -19.20 35.56
C THR A 35 15.45 -19.23 36.89
N ARG A 36 16.10 -18.86 38.01
CA ARG A 36 15.43 -18.80 39.33
C ARG A 36 14.68 -17.49 39.56
N ALA A 37 15.15 -16.38 38.96
CA ALA A 37 14.44 -15.08 39.00
C ALA A 37 13.14 -15.08 38.16
N ARG A 38 13.14 -15.74 37.00
CA ARG A 38 11.94 -15.85 36.13
C ARG A 38 10.79 -16.66 36.75
N ARG A 39 11.08 -17.68 37.57
CA ARG A 39 10.05 -18.48 38.25
C ARG A 39 9.39 -17.78 39.44
N ASN A 40 10.11 -16.88 40.10
CA ASN A 40 9.57 -16.10 41.22
C ASN A 40 8.76 -14.88 40.76
N GLY A 41 9.13 -14.27 39.62
CA GLY A 41 8.35 -13.18 39.00
C GLY A 41 6.97 -13.64 38.50
N LEU A 42 6.87 -14.85 37.94
CA LEU A 42 5.59 -15.40 37.46
C LEU A 42 4.61 -15.72 38.60
N ARG A 43 5.12 -16.14 39.77
CA ARG A 43 4.30 -16.39 40.97
C ARG A 43 3.82 -15.10 41.62
N ALA A 44 4.61 -14.04 41.60
CA ALA A 44 4.19 -12.71 42.07
C ALA A 44 3.13 -12.09 41.15
N ALA A 45 3.26 -12.22 39.82
CA ALA A 45 2.27 -11.73 38.86
C ALA A 45 0.91 -12.47 38.98
N LEU A 46 0.93 -13.79 39.16
CA LEU A 46 -0.30 -14.57 39.36
C LEU A 46 -0.99 -14.28 40.70
N ALA A 47 -0.22 -13.97 41.76
CA ALA A 47 -0.77 -13.56 43.05
C ALA A 47 -1.45 -12.18 42.98
N VAL A 48 -0.91 -11.23 42.20
CA VAL A 48 -1.52 -9.91 41.97
C VAL A 48 -2.83 -10.02 41.17
N ILE A 49 -2.86 -10.90 40.16
CA ILE A 49 -4.08 -11.15 39.36
C ILE A 49 -5.19 -11.79 40.22
N PHE A 50 -4.85 -12.74 41.09
CA PHE A 50 -5.81 -13.33 42.02
C PHE A 50 -6.29 -12.35 43.09
N PHE A 51 -5.43 -11.46 43.60
CA PHE A 51 -5.80 -10.47 44.61
C PHE A 51 -6.75 -9.39 44.05
N PHE A 52 -6.53 -8.91 42.82
CA PHE A 52 -7.43 -7.95 42.16
C PHE A 52 -8.75 -8.60 41.69
N GLY A 53 -8.73 -9.87 41.29
CA GLY A 53 -9.94 -10.63 40.96
C GLY A 53 -10.85 -10.84 42.18
N PHE A 54 -10.28 -11.08 43.35
CA PHE A 54 -11.05 -11.28 44.59
C PHE A 54 -11.59 -9.97 45.18
N VAL A 55 -10.84 -8.87 45.06
CA VAL A 55 -11.30 -7.53 45.50
C VAL A 55 -12.44 -7.00 44.62
N SER A 56 -12.44 -7.29 43.30
CA SER A 56 -13.58 -6.96 42.43
C SER A 56 -14.83 -7.77 42.76
N LEU A 57 -14.70 -9.05 43.13
CA LEU A 57 -15.84 -9.90 43.47
C LEU A 57 -16.50 -9.49 44.82
N VAL A 58 -15.70 -9.01 45.78
CA VAL A 58 -16.17 -8.55 47.10
C VAL A 58 -16.78 -7.15 47.05
N LEU A 59 -16.36 -6.29 46.10
CA LEU A 59 -16.93 -4.94 45.93
C LEU A 59 -18.27 -4.94 45.19
N THR A 60 -18.57 -5.93 44.35
CA THR A 60 -19.90 -6.09 43.73
C THR A 60 -20.96 -6.73 44.62
N ALA A 61 -20.60 -7.23 45.82
CA ALA A 61 -21.52 -7.88 46.76
C ALA A 61 -22.09 -6.93 47.85
N ARG A 62 -21.84 -5.62 47.78
CA ARG A 62 -22.34 -4.63 48.76
C ARG A 62 -23.02 -3.43 48.08
N SER A 63 -24.02 -3.67 47.25
CA SER A 63 -25.04 -2.65 46.97
C SER A 63 -26.30 -3.28 46.37
N THR A 64 -27.13 -3.87 47.21
CA THR A 64 -28.53 -4.12 46.89
C THR A 64 -29.39 -3.59 48.01
N SER A 65 -30.24 -2.60 47.72
CA SER A 65 -31.53 -2.34 48.37
C SER A 65 -32.27 -1.24 47.61
N PHE A 66 -33.16 -1.61 46.67
CA PHE A 66 -34.60 -1.43 46.86
C PHE A 66 -35.38 -2.13 45.73
N SER A 67 -36.19 -3.09 46.17
CA SER A 67 -37.39 -3.73 45.59
C SER A 67 -38.21 -2.89 44.59
N ALA A 68 -39.06 -3.40 43.72
CA ALA A 68 -39.50 -4.73 43.31
C ALA A 68 -40.56 -4.48 42.22
N ALA A 69 -40.66 -5.35 41.21
CA ALA A 69 -41.94 -5.89 40.75
C ALA A 69 -41.75 -6.73 39.49
N TRP A 70 -42.07 -8.03 39.62
CA TRP A 70 -42.70 -8.89 38.61
C TRP A 70 -41.93 -9.10 37.29
N GLY A 71 -41.59 -10.31 36.83
CA GLY A 71 -42.06 -11.63 37.17
C GLY A 71 -41.90 -12.52 35.93
N THR A 72 -41.14 -13.61 36.09
CA THR A 72 -41.28 -14.91 35.42
C THR A 72 -41.12 -15.08 33.90
N SER A 73 -40.13 -15.93 33.60
CA SER A 73 -40.14 -17.03 32.61
C SER A 73 -39.96 -16.68 31.13
N PHE A 74 -38.88 -17.16 30.52
CA PHE A 74 -38.89 -18.46 29.82
C PHE A 74 -37.46 -18.92 29.49
N ARG A 75 -37.17 -20.20 29.80
CA ARG A 75 -36.08 -20.99 29.23
C ARG A 75 -36.67 -21.92 28.18
N ASN A 76 -35.88 -22.15 27.14
CA ASN A 76 -35.87 -23.28 26.19
C ASN A 76 -37.01 -23.36 25.16
N ALA A 77 -36.65 -23.33 23.87
CA ALA A 77 -36.57 -24.53 23.04
C ALA A 77 -36.13 -24.19 21.60
N ALA A 78 -35.57 -25.19 20.94
CA ALA A 78 -34.92 -25.16 19.64
C ALA A 78 -35.87 -25.42 18.46
N THR A 79 -35.29 -25.25 17.25
CA THR A 79 -35.54 -25.99 15.99
C THR A 79 -36.73 -25.63 15.07
N ILE A 80 -36.36 -25.48 13.78
CA ILE A 80 -37.04 -25.89 12.53
C ILE A 80 -38.13 -24.97 11.90
N ALA A 81 -37.71 -24.35 10.80
CA ALA A 81 -38.28 -24.33 9.43
C ALA A 81 -39.65 -23.69 9.07
N THR A 82 -39.63 -23.19 7.82
CA THR A 82 -40.70 -23.07 6.81
C THR A 82 -41.72 -21.91 6.84
N SER A 83 -41.64 -21.14 5.74
CA SER A 83 -42.72 -20.66 4.85
C SER A 83 -43.79 -19.66 5.35
N SER A 84 -43.81 -18.53 4.63
CA SER A 84 -44.97 -17.91 3.98
C SER A 84 -46.16 -17.39 4.81
N GLY A 85 -46.47 -16.09 4.62
CA GLY A 85 -47.84 -15.64 4.40
C GLY A 85 -48.43 -14.59 5.35
N MET A 86 -48.49 -13.34 4.85
CA MET A 86 -49.68 -12.48 4.79
C MET A 86 -50.51 -12.15 6.07
N LEU A 87 -50.51 -10.86 6.50
CA LEU A 87 -51.61 -9.86 6.31
C LEU A 87 -51.64 -8.71 7.36
N ARG A 88 -51.57 -7.47 6.84
CA ARG A 88 -52.31 -6.21 7.15
C ARG A 88 -52.61 -5.83 8.62
N LYS A 89 -52.32 -4.60 9.08
CA LYS A 89 -53.01 -3.32 8.76
C LYS A 89 -52.13 -2.11 9.17
N THR A 90 -51.68 -1.25 8.25
CA THR A 90 -52.21 0.10 7.92
C THR A 90 -52.31 1.13 9.07
N THR A 91 -51.48 2.17 8.99
CA THR A 91 -51.97 3.56 8.90
C THR A 91 -50.93 4.43 8.16
N ARG A 92 -51.43 5.10 7.11
CA ARG A 92 -50.74 6.06 6.23
C ARG A 92 -50.62 7.42 6.94
N THR A 93 -49.55 8.15 6.65
CA THR A 93 -49.68 9.53 6.14
C THR A 93 -48.58 9.75 5.09
N VAL A 94 -49.03 10.10 3.89
CA VAL A 94 -48.32 10.42 2.63
C VAL A 94 -48.15 11.97 2.64
N VAL A 95 -47.19 12.64 1.98
CA VAL A 95 -47.07 13.01 0.54
C VAL A 95 -45.76 13.85 0.34
N PRO A 96 -45.28 14.17 -0.89
CA PRO A 96 -44.62 13.36 -1.93
C PRO A 96 -43.20 13.87 -2.32
N LEU A 97 -42.43 13.05 -3.05
CA LEU A 97 -41.55 13.55 -4.11
C LEU A 97 -41.55 12.53 -5.25
N LEU A 98 -42.08 12.96 -6.39
CA LEU A 98 -42.26 12.19 -7.62
C LEU A 98 -40.97 12.18 -8.44
N VAL A 99 -40.75 11.01 -9.04
CA VAL A 99 -39.70 10.61 -9.98
C VAL A 99 -40.13 11.02 -11.40
N ASP A 100 -39.18 11.36 -12.28
CA ASP A 100 -38.99 10.72 -13.60
C ASP A 100 -38.07 11.54 -14.51
N SER A 101 -37.02 10.89 -15.02
CA SER A 101 -36.87 10.67 -16.47
C SER A 101 -35.67 9.77 -16.76
N GLU A 102 -35.97 8.54 -17.18
CA GLU A 102 -35.18 7.82 -18.16
C GLU A 102 -35.10 8.64 -19.45
N SER A 103 -33.95 8.67 -20.11
CA SER A 103 -33.92 8.95 -21.55
C SER A 103 -32.90 8.07 -22.25
N GLN A 104 -33.44 7.35 -23.24
CA GLN A 104 -32.78 6.57 -24.27
C GLN A 104 -31.83 7.46 -25.07
N PHE A 105 -30.59 7.01 -25.27
CA PHE A 105 -29.72 7.57 -26.31
C PHE A 105 -29.93 6.77 -27.59
N ASP A 106 -30.76 7.32 -28.47
CA ASP A 106 -30.85 6.91 -29.87
C ASP A 106 -29.83 7.69 -30.72
N SER A 107 -29.13 6.93 -31.55
CA SER A 107 -28.19 7.38 -32.57
C SER A 107 -28.93 8.05 -33.73
N ASN A 108 -28.62 9.33 -34.01
CA ASN A 108 -28.52 9.97 -35.33
C ASN A 108 -28.86 11.47 -35.24
N ALA A 109 -27.84 12.33 -35.23
CA ALA A 109 -27.94 13.70 -35.76
C ALA A 109 -26.55 14.29 -35.97
N SER A 110 -26.13 14.30 -37.23
CA SER A 110 -25.01 15.08 -37.76
C SER A 110 -25.36 16.56 -37.75
N VAL A 111 -24.61 17.37 -36.99
CA VAL A 111 -24.55 18.83 -37.19
C VAL A 111 -23.09 19.27 -37.10
N ALA A 112 -22.59 19.74 -38.24
CA ALA A 112 -21.27 20.32 -38.40
C ALA A 112 -21.21 21.70 -37.72
N LEU A 113 -20.14 21.95 -36.96
CA LEU A 113 -19.79 23.28 -36.48
C LEU A 113 -18.28 23.45 -36.64
N GLU A 114 -17.92 24.37 -37.55
CA GLU A 114 -16.55 24.71 -37.96
C GLU A 114 -15.78 25.43 -36.82
N LEU A 115 -14.51 25.07 -36.64
CA LEU A 115 -13.56 25.70 -35.72
C LEU A 115 -12.64 26.67 -36.49
N PRO A 116 -12.37 27.91 -36.00
CA PRO A 116 -11.45 28.83 -36.67
C PRO A 116 -9.97 28.52 -36.39
N SER A 117 -9.15 28.73 -37.42
CA SER A 117 -7.72 28.44 -37.50
C SER A 117 -6.81 29.54 -36.93
N THR A 118 -6.73 29.69 -35.60
CA THR A 118 -5.75 30.60 -34.96
C THR A 118 -4.91 29.97 -33.83
N ALA A 119 -5.04 28.66 -33.59
CA ALA A 119 -4.29 27.97 -32.53
C ALA A 119 -2.88 27.47 -32.89
N LYS A 120 -2.29 27.87 -34.03
CA LYS A 120 -0.97 27.38 -34.47
C LYS A 120 0.21 28.33 -34.23
N THR A 121 -0.04 29.58 -33.82
CA THR A 121 1.06 30.56 -33.65
C THR A 121 1.44 30.80 -32.18
N THR A 122 0.55 30.50 -31.22
CA THR A 122 0.83 30.70 -29.78
C THR A 122 1.64 29.55 -29.15
N ALA A 123 1.64 28.35 -29.76
CA ALA A 123 2.37 27.20 -29.23
C ALA A 123 3.89 27.27 -29.46
N ILE A 124 4.35 28.03 -30.47
CA ILE A 124 5.77 28.09 -30.84
C ILE A 124 6.54 29.13 -30.00
N THR A 125 5.86 30.17 -29.50
CA THR A 125 6.49 31.21 -28.66
C THR A 125 6.60 30.81 -27.18
N VAL A 126 5.76 29.87 -26.71
CA VAL A 126 5.81 29.37 -25.32
C VAL A 126 6.89 28.28 -25.15
N LEU A 127 7.19 27.52 -26.22
CA LEU A 127 8.22 26.47 -26.17
C LEU A 127 9.66 27.03 -26.20
N SER A 128 9.93 28.14 -26.90
CA SER A 128 11.29 28.71 -26.93
C SER A 128 11.68 29.44 -25.63
N ALA A 129 10.70 30.00 -24.90
CA ALA A 129 10.95 30.64 -23.60
C ALA A 129 11.24 29.62 -22.48
N ALA A 130 10.79 28.38 -22.64
CA ALA A 130 11.04 27.29 -21.69
C ALA A 130 12.44 26.67 -21.84
N GLU A 131 13.04 26.73 -23.04
CA GLU A 131 14.39 26.21 -23.29
C GLU A 131 15.51 27.15 -22.81
N GLU A 132 15.32 28.48 -22.83
CA GLU A 132 16.31 29.43 -22.28
C GLU A 132 16.37 29.44 -20.74
N LEU A 133 15.35 28.94 -20.03
CA LEU A 133 15.37 28.80 -18.56
C LEU A 133 16.07 27.51 -18.07
N ARG A 134 16.36 26.53 -18.93
CA ARG A 134 16.91 25.22 -18.54
C ARG A 134 18.45 25.16 -18.50
N ALA A 135 19.16 26.25 -18.81
CA ALA A 135 20.63 26.24 -18.94
C ALA A 135 21.39 27.09 -17.88
N GLN A 136 20.89 27.23 -16.66
CA GLN A 136 21.65 27.88 -15.57
C GLN A 136 21.77 27.01 -14.31
N PRO A 137 22.97 26.96 -13.67
CA PRO A 137 23.20 26.15 -12.48
C PRO A 137 22.58 26.81 -11.23
N GLU A 138 22.21 25.96 -10.27
CA GLU A 138 21.59 26.27 -8.97
C GLU A 138 21.86 27.68 -8.43
N ARG A 139 20.82 28.52 -8.39
CA ARG A 139 20.77 29.72 -7.56
C ARG A 139 19.51 29.70 -6.71
N ARG A 140 19.70 29.85 -5.39
CA ARG A 140 18.67 30.11 -4.39
C ARG A 140 17.76 31.25 -4.86
N PRO A 141 16.43 31.20 -4.67
CA PRO A 141 15.55 32.27 -5.14
C PRO A 141 15.66 33.48 -4.21
N GLU A 142 16.55 34.41 -4.56
CA GLU A 142 16.51 35.79 -4.08
C GLU A 142 15.53 36.60 -4.95
N HIS A 143 14.56 37.20 -4.27
CA HIS A 143 13.86 38.46 -4.55
C HIS A 143 13.28 38.71 -5.96
N MET A 144 11.95 38.63 -6.07
CA MET A 144 11.20 39.40 -7.06
C MET A 144 10.14 40.30 -6.39
N LEU A 145 10.59 41.53 -6.17
CA LEU A 145 9.93 42.83 -6.04
C LEU A 145 8.39 42.91 -6.17
N LEU A 146 7.74 43.34 -5.09
CA LEU A 146 6.49 44.13 -5.14
C LEU A 146 6.87 45.61 -4.98
N ARG A 147 6.59 46.42 -6.01
CA ARG A 147 6.58 47.89 -5.90
C ARG A 147 5.32 48.32 -5.17
N THR A 148 5.47 48.81 -3.94
CA THR A 148 4.45 49.55 -3.22
C THR A 148 4.43 51.00 -3.72
N THR A 149 3.34 51.40 -4.36
CA THR A 149 2.96 52.81 -4.49
C THR A 149 1.92 53.10 -3.41
N GLY A 150 2.30 53.88 -2.40
CA GLY A 150 1.37 54.33 -1.36
C GLY A 150 2.10 54.58 -0.04
N ASP A 151 2.38 55.85 0.22
CA ASP A 151 2.95 56.35 1.47
C ASP A 151 1.89 56.25 2.58
N VAL A 152 1.85 55.10 3.25
CA VAL A 152 1.19 54.90 4.55
C VAL A 152 2.21 54.12 5.38
N ARG A 153 2.56 54.61 6.57
CA ARG A 153 3.27 53.81 7.57
C ARG A 153 2.41 52.57 7.88
N THR A 154 2.62 51.47 7.15
CA THR A 154 2.00 50.19 7.45
C THR A 154 2.58 49.72 8.78
N LEU A 155 1.80 49.86 9.84
CA LEU A 155 2.10 49.24 11.13
C LEU A 155 2.35 47.76 10.88
N ARG A 156 3.55 47.29 11.21
CA ARG A 156 3.85 45.85 11.14
C ARG A 156 2.92 45.16 12.13
N PRO A 157 2.20 44.09 11.74
CA PRO A 157 1.30 43.41 12.65
C PRO A 157 2.12 42.85 13.81
N LYS A 158 1.66 43.05 15.04
CA LYS A 158 2.29 42.46 16.22
C LYS A 158 1.92 40.98 16.35
N TYR A 159 0.72 40.63 15.91
CA TYR A 159 0.16 39.28 15.99
C TYR A 159 -0.22 38.78 14.60
N ALA A 160 0.05 37.52 14.30
CA ALA A 160 -0.40 36.88 13.06
C ALA A 160 -1.26 35.65 13.42
N LEU A 161 -2.55 35.72 13.11
CA LEU A 161 -3.49 34.61 13.22
C LEU A 161 -3.58 33.90 11.88
N LEU A 162 -2.98 32.71 11.81
CA LEU A 162 -2.95 31.92 10.59
C LEU A 162 -3.81 30.67 10.74
N ARG A 163 -4.52 30.30 9.67
CA ARG A 163 -5.37 29.11 9.67
C ARG A 163 -5.13 28.25 8.45
N THR A 164 -4.95 26.95 8.68
CA THR A 164 -4.88 25.96 7.59
C THR A 164 -6.27 25.41 7.28
N ILE A 165 -6.65 25.40 5.99
CA ILE A 165 -7.85 24.78 5.45
C ILE A 165 -7.45 23.46 4.82
N GLY A 166 -8.09 22.35 5.21
CA GLY A 166 -7.76 21.01 4.72
C GLY A 166 -8.95 20.26 4.14
N ASN A 167 -8.70 19.05 3.63
CA ASN A 167 -9.73 18.18 3.10
C ASN A 167 -10.70 17.70 4.19
N ALA A 168 -12.01 17.69 3.89
CA ALA A 168 -12.99 16.99 4.71
C ALA A 168 -12.76 15.47 4.63
N LEU A 169 -13.06 14.73 5.71
CA LEU A 169 -12.82 13.29 5.80
C LEU A 169 -14.09 12.54 6.25
N PRO A 170 -15.11 12.35 5.39
CA PRO A 170 -16.30 11.57 5.74
C PRO A 170 -15.93 10.10 6.06
N PRO A 171 -16.55 9.47 7.07
CA PRO A 171 -17.75 9.90 7.79
C PRO A 171 -17.48 10.81 9.00
N ARG A 172 -16.23 11.18 9.26
CA ARG A 172 -15.88 11.99 10.44
C ARG A 172 -16.38 13.43 10.35
N HIS A 173 -16.33 14.02 9.16
CA HIS A 173 -16.80 15.37 8.90
C HIS A 173 -17.88 15.33 7.82
N ASP A 174 -18.89 16.19 7.95
CA ASP A 174 -19.78 16.51 6.84
C ASP A 174 -18.98 17.29 5.77
N PRO A 175 -18.98 16.85 4.49
CA PRO A 175 -18.29 17.54 3.39
C PRO A 175 -18.60 19.03 3.29
N ALA A 176 -19.85 19.45 3.58
CA ALA A 176 -20.27 20.84 3.48
C ALA A 176 -19.70 21.73 4.60
N ARG A 177 -19.27 21.13 5.73
CA ARG A 177 -18.86 21.89 6.92
C ARG A 177 -17.60 22.69 6.73
N THR A 178 -16.70 22.28 5.84
CA THR A 178 -15.49 23.06 5.53
C THR A 178 -15.84 24.47 5.04
N LEU A 179 -16.80 24.60 4.10
CA LEU A 179 -17.25 25.89 3.59
C LEU A 179 -18.13 26.64 4.59
N GLN A 180 -19.03 25.94 5.27
CA GLN A 180 -19.93 26.56 6.26
C GLN A 180 -19.15 27.16 7.43
N ASN A 181 -18.18 26.43 7.98
CA ASN A 181 -17.35 26.92 9.08
C ASN A 181 -16.43 28.06 8.62
N LEU A 182 -15.88 27.98 7.41
CA LEU A 182 -15.08 29.08 6.85
C LEU A 182 -15.91 30.35 6.73
N ARG A 183 -17.11 30.26 6.12
CA ARG A 183 -18.04 31.39 5.99
C ARG A 183 -18.41 31.97 7.35
N PHE A 184 -18.77 31.11 8.31
CA PHE A 184 -19.10 31.54 9.66
C PHE A 184 -17.96 32.33 10.33
N ILE A 185 -16.71 31.86 10.21
CA ILE A 185 -15.54 32.59 10.73
C ILE A 185 -15.38 33.94 10.02
N LEU A 186 -15.49 33.98 8.69
CA LEU A 186 -15.34 35.21 7.91
C LEU A 186 -16.44 36.24 8.22
N GLU A 187 -17.67 35.81 8.49
CA GLU A 187 -18.81 36.68 8.80
C GLU A 187 -18.77 37.23 10.24
N HIS A 188 -18.37 36.39 11.20
CA HIS A 188 -18.59 36.64 12.62
C HIS A 188 -17.33 36.86 13.45
N GLU A 189 -16.14 36.51 12.97
CA GLU A 189 -14.91 36.69 13.75
C GLU A 189 -14.35 38.12 13.64
N ARG A 190 -15.06 39.07 14.24
CA ARG A 190 -14.68 40.48 14.26
C ARG A 190 -13.91 40.79 15.54
N LEU A 191 -12.59 40.94 15.40
CA LEU A 191 -11.69 41.22 16.53
C LEU A 191 -11.44 42.71 16.73
N ASP A 192 -11.68 43.54 15.70
CA ASP A 192 -11.50 44.99 15.68
C ASP A 192 -10.13 45.44 16.25
N ASP A 193 -9.04 44.89 15.69
CA ASP A 193 -7.68 45.13 16.17
C ASP A 193 -6.70 45.25 14.99
N ASP A 194 -6.07 46.42 14.84
CA ASP A 194 -5.14 46.69 13.74
C ASP A 194 -3.75 46.06 13.96
N GLU A 195 -3.46 45.54 15.16
CA GLU A 195 -2.20 44.85 15.46
C GLU A 195 -2.22 43.37 15.06
N ILE A 196 -3.38 42.81 14.69
CA ILE A 196 -3.51 41.41 14.26
C ILE A 196 -3.72 41.29 12.75
N ALA A 197 -2.82 40.59 12.09
CA ALA A 197 -3.01 40.14 10.71
C ALA A 197 -3.66 38.75 10.70
N LYS A 198 -4.58 38.51 9.75
CA LYS A 198 -5.18 37.19 9.51
C LYS A 198 -4.76 36.66 8.15
N HIS A 199 -4.38 35.38 8.08
CA HIS A 199 -3.97 34.76 6.81
C HIS A 199 -4.42 33.29 6.74
N TRP A 200 -4.92 32.86 5.58
CA TRP A 200 -5.35 31.49 5.36
C TRP A 200 -4.32 30.69 4.54
N VAL A 201 -4.15 29.41 4.88
CA VAL A 201 -3.33 28.48 4.10
C VAL A 201 -4.25 27.39 3.57
N ILE A 202 -4.49 27.36 2.27
CA ILE A 202 -5.26 26.31 1.61
C ILE A 202 -4.32 25.13 1.37
N ASN A 203 -4.50 24.04 2.12
CA ASN A 203 -3.57 22.91 2.14
C ASN A 203 -4.09 21.74 1.33
N ARG A 204 -3.56 21.60 0.11
CA ARG A 204 -3.64 20.39 -0.73
C ARG A 204 -5.08 19.89 -0.91
N ILE A 205 -5.99 20.79 -1.27
CA ILE A 205 -7.39 20.44 -1.51
C ILE A 205 -7.47 19.53 -2.75
N ILE A 206 -8.03 18.34 -2.55
CA ILE A 206 -8.05 17.24 -3.53
C ILE A 206 -9.13 17.45 -4.60
N ASP A 207 -10.26 18.05 -4.21
CA ASP A 207 -11.37 18.36 -5.11
C ASP A 207 -11.19 19.77 -5.69
N PRO A 208 -10.96 19.90 -7.02
CA PRO A 208 -10.78 21.20 -7.65
C PRO A 208 -12.02 22.10 -7.53
N THR A 209 -13.22 21.52 -7.50
CA THR A 209 -14.47 22.30 -7.34
C THR A 209 -14.52 22.95 -5.97
N LEU A 210 -14.21 22.18 -4.92
CA LEU A 210 -14.13 22.70 -3.56
C LEU A 210 -13.02 23.76 -3.43
N LEU A 211 -11.87 23.55 -4.07
CA LEU A 211 -10.77 24.53 -4.09
C LEU A 211 -11.24 25.88 -4.66
N ASP A 212 -11.95 25.87 -5.78
CA ASP A 212 -12.47 27.08 -6.40
C ASP A 212 -13.52 27.76 -5.52
N GLN A 213 -14.40 26.99 -4.88
CA GLN A 213 -15.39 27.51 -3.92
C GLN A 213 -14.71 28.16 -2.70
N LEU A 214 -13.65 27.55 -2.17
CA LEU A 214 -12.88 28.11 -1.05
C LEU A 214 -12.20 29.42 -1.44
N LYS A 215 -11.57 29.47 -2.62
CA LYS A 215 -10.94 30.69 -3.15
C LYS A 215 -11.97 31.80 -3.37
N ALA A 216 -13.09 31.48 -4.00
CA ALA A 216 -14.17 32.44 -4.24
C ALA A 216 -14.69 33.04 -2.93
N LEU A 217 -14.91 32.22 -1.90
CA LEU A 217 -15.34 32.69 -0.59
C LEU A 217 -14.28 33.55 0.11
N LEU A 218 -12.99 33.20 0.02
CA LEU A 218 -11.92 34.03 0.58
C LEU A 218 -11.81 35.39 -0.14
N HIS A 219 -11.98 35.41 -1.46
CA HIS A 219 -12.01 36.65 -2.25
C HIS A 219 -13.25 37.51 -1.95
N GLU A 220 -14.42 36.90 -1.76
CA GLU A 220 -15.67 37.59 -1.37
C GLU A 220 -15.46 38.43 -0.10
N PHE A 221 -14.71 37.90 0.86
CA PHE A 221 -14.42 38.56 2.15
C PHE A 221 -13.07 39.30 2.17
N ASN A 222 -12.38 39.45 1.03
CA ASN A 222 -11.06 40.05 0.92
C ASN A 222 -10.03 39.46 1.92
N ALA A 223 -10.10 38.16 2.16
CA ALA A 223 -9.23 37.45 3.07
C ALA A 223 -7.94 37.01 2.36
N GLU A 224 -6.78 37.33 2.94
CA GLU A 224 -5.48 36.93 2.40
C GLU A 224 -5.26 35.41 2.54
N PHE A 225 -4.73 34.77 1.50
CA PHE A 225 -4.43 33.36 1.54
C PHE A 225 -3.21 32.93 0.71
N THR A 226 -2.65 31.79 1.07
CA THR A 226 -1.60 31.07 0.32
C THR A 226 -2.10 29.66 0.02
N GLU A 227 -1.93 29.20 -1.22
CA GLU A 227 -2.24 27.83 -1.60
C GLU A 227 -0.99 26.94 -1.59
N ILE A 228 -1.12 25.76 -0.98
CA ILE A 228 -0.22 24.62 -1.17
C ILE A 228 -0.95 23.66 -2.10
N PRO A 229 -0.58 23.57 -3.39
CA PRO A 229 -1.35 22.81 -4.36
C PRO A 229 -1.25 21.30 -4.11
N PHE A 230 -2.32 20.56 -4.43
CA PHE A 230 -2.28 19.10 -4.52
C PHE A 230 -1.93 18.68 -5.94
N VAL A 231 -0.77 18.03 -6.12
CA VAL A 231 -0.34 17.49 -7.42
C VAL A 231 -0.53 15.97 -7.45
N LEU A 232 -1.45 15.46 -8.26
CA LEU A 232 -1.77 14.02 -8.33
C LEU A 232 -0.57 13.18 -8.79
N HIS A 233 0.27 13.71 -9.69
CA HIS A 233 1.46 12.99 -10.17
C HIS A 233 2.51 12.80 -9.07
N GLU A 234 2.74 13.81 -8.22
CA GLU A 234 3.65 13.68 -7.06
C GLU A 234 3.08 12.73 -6.00
N TYR A 235 1.76 12.72 -5.80
CA TYR A 235 1.09 11.73 -4.94
C TYR A 235 1.31 10.30 -5.46
N ALA A 236 1.22 10.10 -6.78
CA ALA A 236 1.43 8.80 -7.41
C ALA A 236 2.85 8.23 -7.18
N GLN A 237 3.85 9.09 -6.93
CA GLN A 237 5.22 8.66 -6.61
C GLN A 237 5.43 8.34 -5.12
N GLN A 238 4.43 8.54 -4.25
CA GLN A 238 4.58 8.18 -2.85
C GLN A 238 4.43 6.66 -2.68
N PRO A 239 5.42 5.96 -2.10
CA PRO A 239 5.37 4.52 -1.92
C PRO A 239 4.42 4.13 -0.78
N PHE A 240 4.02 2.86 -0.76
CA PHE A 240 3.41 2.24 0.42
C PHE A 240 4.52 1.83 1.40
N ARG A 241 4.20 1.83 2.70
CA ARG A 241 5.06 1.26 3.75
C ARG A 241 4.54 -0.13 4.09
N VAL A 242 5.41 -1.13 4.17
CA VAL A 242 5.01 -2.52 4.51
C VAL A 242 5.47 -2.89 5.91
N VAL A 243 6.48 -2.17 6.44
CA VAL A 243 6.88 -2.32 7.84
C VAL A 243 6.25 -1.21 8.66
N ILE A 244 5.56 -1.64 9.72
CA ILE A 244 4.98 -0.75 10.72
C ILE A 244 6.00 -0.58 11.85
N GLU A 245 6.31 0.68 12.15
CA GLU A 245 7.27 1.06 13.20
C GLU A 245 8.67 0.41 12.99
N ASP A 246 9.27 -0.11 14.07
CA ASP A 246 10.64 -0.63 14.15
C ASP A 246 10.60 -2.17 14.26
N GLN A 247 9.54 -2.80 13.76
CA GLN A 247 9.29 -4.23 14.01
C GLN A 247 10.03 -5.15 13.04
N GLY A 248 10.43 -4.64 11.87
CA GLY A 248 11.05 -5.46 10.81
C GLY A 248 10.14 -6.56 10.25
N VAL A 249 8.82 -6.43 10.42
CA VAL A 249 7.82 -7.40 9.96
C VAL A 249 7.02 -6.83 8.80
N ASP A 250 6.76 -7.66 7.80
CA ASP A 250 5.85 -7.36 6.69
C ASP A 250 4.38 -7.42 7.15
N HIS A 251 3.79 -6.26 7.43
CA HIS A 251 2.39 -6.17 7.88
C HIS A 251 1.39 -6.22 6.74
N ALA A 252 1.82 -6.09 5.48
CA ALA A 252 0.92 -6.24 4.34
C ALA A 252 0.54 -7.71 4.09
N HIS A 253 1.40 -8.65 4.53
CA HIS A 253 1.22 -10.09 4.27
C HIS A 253 1.34 -11.00 5.51
N ALA A 254 1.57 -10.45 6.71
CA ALA A 254 1.72 -11.26 7.93
C ALA A 254 0.46 -12.05 8.30
N ALA A 255 0.65 -13.32 8.72
CA ALA A 255 -0.42 -14.19 9.19
C ALA A 255 -1.11 -13.68 10.46
N GLU A 256 -0.39 -12.95 11.30
CA GLU A 256 -0.94 -12.39 12.55
C GLU A 256 -2.10 -11.43 12.31
N VAL A 257 -2.13 -10.77 11.14
CA VAL A 257 -3.21 -9.88 10.68
C VAL A 257 -4.50 -10.67 10.36
N LEU A 258 -4.40 -11.98 10.13
CA LEU A 258 -5.50 -12.85 9.72
C LEU A 258 -6.04 -13.72 10.87
N GLU A 259 -5.15 -14.24 11.72
CA GLU A 259 -5.49 -15.26 12.72
C GLU A 259 -6.12 -14.70 13.99
N LYS A 260 -5.71 -13.50 14.41
CA LYS A 260 -6.42 -12.77 15.45
C LYS A 260 -7.52 -12.04 14.73
N GLY A 261 -8.80 -12.35 15.00
CA GLY A 261 -9.93 -11.57 14.45
C GLY A 261 -9.78 -10.10 14.84
N GLU A 262 -9.00 -9.35 14.06
CA GLU A 262 -8.59 -8.01 14.40
C GLU A 262 -9.85 -7.16 14.41
N GLY A 263 -10.19 -6.62 15.58
CA GLY A 263 -11.26 -5.64 15.66
C GLY A 263 -10.97 -4.50 14.69
N ASP A 264 -12.03 -3.88 14.14
CA ASP A 264 -11.94 -2.86 13.08
C ASP A 264 -10.86 -1.79 13.34
N TRP A 265 -10.60 -1.49 14.61
CA TRP A 265 -9.52 -0.62 15.07
C TRP A 265 -8.13 -1.00 14.56
N ILE A 266 -7.68 -2.24 14.79
CA ILE A 266 -6.31 -2.65 14.44
C ILE A 266 -6.17 -2.67 12.91
N ARG A 267 -7.17 -3.22 12.21
CA ARG A 267 -7.22 -3.20 10.74
C ARG A 267 -7.08 -1.78 10.18
N VAL A 268 -7.87 -0.82 10.68
CA VAL A 268 -7.83 0.57 10.22
C VAL A 268 -6.48 1.21 10.54
N LEU A 269 -5.90 0.94 11.71
CA LEU A 269 -4.58 1.44 12.08
C LEU A 269 -3.49 0.89 11.16
N ASN A 270 -3.42 -0.42 10.96
CA ASN A 270 -2.44 -1.08 10.10
C ASN A 270 -2.54 -0.54 8.67
N GLN A 271 -3.76 -0.41 8.14
CA GLN A 271 -3.97 0.18 6.81
C GLN A 271 -3.46 1.62 6.74
N ASN A 272 -3.72 2.41 7.77
CA ASN A 272 -3.24 3.79 7.85
C ASN A 272 -1.70 3.89 7.92
N GLU A 273 -1.04 2.93 8.57
CA GLU A 273 0.43 2.85 8.60
C GLU A 273 0.99 2.49 7.22
N ILE A 274 0.34 1.56 6.51
CA ILE A 274 0.74 1.20 5.13
C ILE A 274 0.65 2.41 4.19
N TYR A 275 -0.34 3.27 4.44
CA TYR A 275 -0.55 4.52 3.72
C TYR A 275 0.23 5.73 4.29
N ASP A 276 1.21 5.55 5.20
CA ASP A 276 1.82 6.66 5.94
C ASP A 276 2.34 7.81 5.05
N LEU A 277 3.21 7.50 4.07
CA LEU A 277 3.78 8.51 3.18
C LEU A 277 2.73 9.16 2.27
N LYS A 278 1.75 8.37 1.82
CA LYS A 278 0.62 8.85 1.01
C LYS A 278 -0.25 9.82 1.81
N ASN A 279 -0.50 9.55 3.10
CA ASN A 279 -1.18 10.47 4.01
C ASN A 279 -0.37 11.75 4.23
N ARG A 280 0.94 11.61 4.50
CA ARG A 280 1.85 12.76 4.71
C ARG A 280 1.89 13.69 3.51
N TYR A 281 1.78 13.16 2.29
CA TYR A 281 1.62 13.96 1.09
C TYR A 281 0.20 14.55 0.99
N ALA A 282 -0.86 13.74 1.02
CA ALA A 282 -2.21 14.20 0.67
C ALA A 282 -2.81 15.16 1.71
N LEU A 283 -2.54 14.94 3.00
CA LEU A 283 -3.14 15.71 4.09
C LEU A 283 -2.15 16.69 4.73
N SER A 284 -0.87 16.33 4.83
CA SER A 284 0.27 17.20 5.15
C SER A 284 0.06 18.31 6.21
N VAL A 285 -0.68 18.04 7.28
CA VAL A 285 -1.12 19.09 8.22
C VAL A 285 0.04 19.82 8.89
N ASN A 286 1.11 19.10 9.25
CA ASN A 286 2.27 19.68 9.92
C ASN A 286 3.10 20.53 8.96
N ALA A 287 3.22 20.15 7.68
CA ALA A 287 3.87 20.98 6.67
C ALA A 287 3.11 22.31 6.49
N ALA A 288 1.77 22.26 6.44
CA ALA A 288 0.96 23.47 6.38
C ALA A 288 1.14 24.36 7.62
N ARG A 289 1.25 23.79 8.82
CA ARG A 289 1.55 24.54 10.05
C ARG A 289 2.94 25.20 10.01
N ASN A 290 3.94 24.51 9.47
CA ASN A 290 5.28 25.08 9.30
C ASN A 290 5.29 26.22 8.25
N VAL A 291 4.50 26.11 7.18
CA VAL A 291 4.27 27.21 6.23
C VAL A 291 3.63 28.41 6.93
N MET A 292 2.65 28.19 7.82
CA MET A 292 2.05 29.26 8.62
C MET A 292 3.10 29.97 9.50
N LEU A 293 3.97 29.22 10.18
CA LEU A 293 5.08 29.80 10.95
C LEU A 293 6.00 30.66 10.07
N ALA A 294 6.32 30.20 8.86
CA ALA A 294 7.14 30.95 7.91
C ALA A 294 6.44 32.22 7.39
N ILE A 295 5.13 32.20 7.17
CA ILE A 295 4.35 33.40 6.80
C ILE A 295 4.37 34.42 7.95
N GLY A 296 4.06 34.00 9.19
CA GLY A 296 4.07 34.89 10.35
C GLY A 296 5.42 35.58 10.57
N ARG A 297 6.53 34.83 10.42
CA ARG A 297 7.89 35.41 10.49
C ARG A 297 8.15 36.41 9.35
N ARG A 298 7.70 36.14 8.12
CA ARG A 298 7.83 37.07 6.99
C ARG A 298 7.02 38.35 7.19
N MET A 299 5.86 38.26 7.84
CA MET A 299 5.06 39.42 8.26
C MET A 299 5.74 40.24 9.37
N SER A 300 6.89 39.77 9.91
CA SER A 300 7.55 40.35 11.09
C SER A 300 6.64 40.39 12.32
N ALA A 301 5.69 39.46 12.41
CA ALA A 301 4.79 39.37 13.56
C ALA A 301 5.55 38.82 14.76
N ARG A 302 5.42 39.49 15.91
CA ARG A 302 6.04 39.10 17.17
C ARG A 302 5.49 37.77 17.68
N TRP A 303 4.17 37.59 17.56
CA TRP A 303 3.46 36.39 17.98
C TRP A 303 2.70 35.78 16.81
N ILE A 304 2.84 34.47 16.63
CA ILE A 304 2.33 33.69 15.50
C ILE A 304 1.40 32.62 16.05
N LEU A 305 0.16 32.58 15.57
CA LEU A 305 -0.92 31.72 16.04
C LEU A 305 -1.34 30.77 14.89
N PRO A 306 -0.61 29.65 14.64
CA PRO A 306 -0.85 28.72 13.53
C PRO A 306 -1.95 27.71 13.87
N TRP A 307 -3.21 28.13 13.80
CA TRP A 307 -4.37 27.37 14.29
C TRP A 307 -5.05 26.51 13.21
N ASP A 308 -5.84 25.54 13.66
CA ASP A 308 -6.62 24.68 12.77
C ASP A 308 -7.82 25.44 12.16
N GLN A 309 -8.32 25.00 11.01
CA GLN A 309 -9.43 25.65 10.28
C GLN A 309 -10.64 26.01 11.15
N ASN A 310 -11.09 25.07 11.98
CA ASN A 310 -12.35 25.19 12.73
C ASN A 310 -12.19 25.91 14.07
N SER A 311 -11.03 26.55 14.31
CA SER A 311 -10.76 27.34 15.50
C SER A 311 -11.28 28.77 15.34
N PHE A 312 -12.44 29.06 15.92
CA PHE A 312 -13.07 30.37 16.01
C PHE A 312 -12.65 31.11 17.28
N LEU A 313 -12.35 32.40 17.14
CA LEU A 313 -11.87 33.25 18.21
C LEU A 313 -12.89 34.33 18.56
N THR A 314 -13.44 34.29 19.77
CA THR A 314 -14.31 35.36 20.26
C THR A 314 -13.49 36.61 20.61
N GLN A 315 -14.14 37.78 20.64
CA GLN A 315 -13.49 39.03 21.04
C GLN A 315 -12.94 38.97 22.49
N ASP A 316 -13.66 38.29 23.39
CA ASP A 316 -13.22 38.08 24.77
C ASP A 316 -12.00 37.18 24.87
N ALA A 317 -11.98 36.07 24.13
CA ALA A 317 -10.80 35.20 24.06
C ALA A 317 -9.59 35.97 23.52
N TRP A 318 -9.77 36.74 22.46
CA TRP A 318 -8.70 37.56 21.88
C TRP A 318 -8.17 38.59 22.87
N ARG A 319 -9.04 39.30 23.57
CA ARG A 319 -8.66 40.30 24.58
C ARG A 319 -7.79 39.68 25.68
N LEU A 320 -8.12 38.48 26.16
CA LEU A 320 -7.31 37.76 27.15
C LEU A 320 -5.92 37.40 26.58
N ILE A 321 -5.90 36.78 25.39
CA ILE A 321 -4.65 36.41 24.70
C ILE A 321 -3.75 37.62 24.52
N LYS A 322 -4.29 38.71 23.95
CA LYS A 322 -3.54 39.95 23.72
C LYS A 322 -2.96 40.52 25.01
N THR A 323 -3.75 40.54 26.08
CA THR A 323 -3.34 41.07 27.38
C THR A 323 -2.18 40.28 27.97
N ASP A 324 -2.26 38.95 27.96
CA ASP A 324 -1.22 38.08 28.52
C ASP A 324 0.07 38.17 27.70
N LEU A 325 -0.02 38.11 26.37
CA LEU A 325 1.15 38.23 25.49
C LEU A 325 1.82 39.61 25.64
N ALA A 326 1.04 40.69 25.74
CA ALA A 326 1.57 42.04 25.95
C ALA A 326 2.19 42.22 27.34
N TYR A 327 1.66 41.56 28.37
CA TYR A 327 2.26 41.51 29.69
C TYR A 327 3.63 40.84 29.65
N HIS A 328 3.74 39.69 28.99
CA HIS A 328 5.00 38.96 28.88
C HIS A 328 6.05 39.66 28.01
N ASP A 329 5.64 40.35 26.93
CA ASP A 329 6.56 41.21 26.18
C ASP A 329 7.17 42.31 27.06
N ARG A 330 6.36 42.96 27.91
CA ARG A 330 6.85 43.98 28.85
C ARG A 330 7.83 43.41 29.87
N LEU A 331 7.53 42.24 30.43
CA LEU A 331 8.44 41.53 31.35
C LEU A 331 9.76 41.15 30.67
N ALA A 332 9.73 40.73 29.41
CA ALA A 332 10.94 40.37 28.67
C ALA A 332 11.87 41.57 28.48
N VAL A 333 11.31 42.76 28.22
CA VAL A 333 12.09 44.01 28.14
C VAL A 333 12.67 44.40 29.50
N GLN A 334 11.89 44.31 30.57
CA GLN A 334 12.34 44.64 31.93
C GLN A 334 13.46 43.73 32.45
N ASN A 335 13.52 42.49 31.96
CA ASN A 335 14.50 41.50 32.38
C ASN A 335 15.61 41.27 31.34
N ALA A 336 15.74 42.14 30.33
CA ALA A 336 16.69 41.94 29.22
C ALA A 336 18.16 41.86 29.69
N ASP A 337 18.51 42.54 30.79
CA ASP A 337 19.86 42.57 31.36
C ASP A 337 20.12 41.46 32.41
N ASN A 338 19.11 40.65 32.74
CA ASN A 338 19.24 39.57 33.72
C ASN A 338 19.70 38.28 33.04
N GLU A 339 21.00 38.01 33.10
CA GLU A 339 21.56 36.72 32.67
C GLU A 339 20.88 35.56 33.43
N GLY A 340 20.25 34.65 32.69
CA GLY A 340 19.58 33.46 33.23
C GLY A 340 18.05 33.49 33.22
N VAL A 341 17.39 34.59 32.83
CA VAL A 341 15.92 34.61 32.68
C VAL A 341 15.53 34.05 31.31
N HIS A 342 15.03 32.81 31.30
CA HIS A 342 14.46 32.22 30.09
C HIS A 342 13.18 32.97 29.69
N GLN A 343 13.21 33.57 28.50
CA GLN A 343 12.04 34.25 27.97
C GLN A 343 11.03 33.23 27.40
N LEU A 344 9.76 33.42 27.74
CA LEU A 344 8.68 32.59 27.23
C LEU A 344 8.51 32.79 25.72
N LYS A 345 8.53 31.68 24.99
CA LYS A 345 8.37 31.64 23.53
C LYS A 345 7.08 30.97 23.05
N TYR A 346 6.34 30.34 23.97
CA TYR A 346 5.14 29.59 23.65
C TYR A 346 4.02 29.90 24.63
N PHE A 347 2.79 29.84 24.14
CA PHE A 347 1.57 29.86 24.95
C PHE A 347 0.57 28.83 24.43
N LEU A 348 -0.31 28.36 25.31
CA LEU A 348 -1.38 27.41 25.01
C LEU A 348 -2.74 28.08 25.12
N SER A 349 -3.61 27.87 24.13
CA SER A 349 -5.02 28.25 24.20
C SER A 349 -5.89 27.00 24.08
N TYR A 350 -6.56 26.61 25.16
CA TYR A 350 -7.36 25.39 25.20
C TYR A 350 -8.62 25.51 24.35
N MET A 351 -9.02 24.40 23.74
CA MET A 351 -10.22 24.34 22.90
C MET A 351 -11.47 24.09 23.74
N ASP A 352 -12.48 24.93 23.58
CA ASP A 352 -13.87 24.56 23.86
C ASP A 352 -14.48 23.93 22.60
N ARG A 353 -15.18 22.81 22.72
CA ARG A 353 -15.73 22.06 21.59
C ARG A 353 -17.24 22.16 21.60
N LEU A 354 -17.79 22.75 20.53
CA LEU A 354 -19.24 22.87 20.40
C LEU A 354 -19.88 21.50 20.11
N ALA A 355 -20.93 21.19 20.87
CA ALA A 355 -21.75 19.99 20.68
C ALA A 355 -23.02 20.24 19.85
N GLN A 356 -23.23 21.48 19.42
CA GLN A 356 -24.39 21.98 18.69
C GLN A 356 -23.95 23.00 17.63
N GLU A 357 -24.90 23.46 16.81
CA GLU A 357 -24.65 24.45 15.75
C GLU A 357 -23.94 25.72 16.22
N ASN A 358 -23.16 26.31 15.31
CA ASN A 358 -22.17 27.34 15.62
C ASN A 358 -22.75 28.60 16.26
N ASP A 359 -24.00 28.96 15.96
CA ASP A 359 -24.66 30.19 16.45
C ASP A 359 -24.68 30.31 17.98
N VAL A 360 -24.54 29.20 18.71
CA VAL A 360 -24.45 29.21 20.17
C VAL A 360 -23.31 30.09 20.68
N VAL A 361 -22.20 30.19 19.93
CA VAL A 361 -21.03 31.00 20.31
C VAL A 361 -21.29 32.50 20.21
N LEU A 362 -22.31 32.90 19.44
CA LEU A 362 -22.72 34.28 19.27
C LEU A 362 -23.67 34.74 20.38
N SER A 363 -24.13 33.82 21.23
CA SER A 363 -25.00 34.13 22.36
C SER A 363 -24.25 34.96 23.42
N PRO A 364 -24.85 36.04 23.95
CA PRO A 364 -24.23 36.83 25.03
C PRO A 364 -24.04 36.02 26.33
N ASN A 365 -24.73 34.88 26.48
CA ASN A 365 -24.62 34.00 27.64
C ASN A 365 -23.68 32.81 27.38
N TYR A 366 -22.97 32.77 26.25
CA TYR A 366 -22.03 31.71 25.95
C TYR A 366 -20.91 31.69 27.00
N THR A 367 -20.72 30.54 27.63
CA THR A 367 -19.67 30.32 28.63
C THR A 367 -18.75 29.22 28.12
N PRO A 368 -17.47 29.48 27.87
CA PRO A 368 -16.57 28.50 27.28
C PRO A 368 -16.22 27.39 28.28
N ASN A 369 -16.20 26.14 27.82
CA ASN A 369 -15.68 24.99 28.55
C ASN A 369 -14.39 24.46 27.88
N ALA A 370 -13.32 25.25 27.96
CA ALA A 370 -12.07 24.97 27.26
C ALA A 370 -11.20 23.95 28.00
N TRP A 371 -11.31 22.67 27.66
CA TRP A 371 -10.50 21.59 28.25
C TRP A 371 -9.89 20.63 27.21
N ALA A 372 -10.30 20.73 25.94
CA ALA A 372 -9.78 19.86 24.88
C ALA A 372 -8.38 20.27 24.41
N GLU A 373 -7.76 19.45 23.54
CA GLU A 373 -6.41 19.66 22.99
C GLU A 373 -6.13 21.14 22.67
N PRO A 374 -5.04 21.75 23.18
CA PRO A 374 -4.80 23.18 22.99
C PRO A 374 -4.30 23.53 21.58
N GLN A 375 -4.49 24.79 21.19
CA GLN A 375 -3.75 25.42 20.11
C GLN A 375 -2.49 26.09 20.66
N LEU A 376 -1.44 26.18 19.82
CA LEU A 376 -0.15 26.77 20.17
C LEU A 376 -0.04 28.19 19.64
N ILE A 377 0.67 29.03 20.39
CA ILE A 377 1.12 30.37 19.99
C ILE A 377 2.64 30.39 20.10
N PHE A 378 3.31 30.93 19.10
CA PHE A 378 4.76 30.98 18.97
C PHE A 378 5.23 32.42 18.99
N ARG A 379 6.35 32.69 19.63
CA ARG A 379 7.10 33.91 19.39
C ARG A 379 7.90 33.79 18.09
N ASP A 380 8.22 34.91 17.47
CA ASP A 380 8.94 34.98 16.19
C ASP A 380 10.31 34.25 16.21
N ASP A 381 10.98 34.25 17.36
CA ASP A 381 12.28 33.61 17.62
C ASP A 381 12.19 32.18 18.23
N ALA A 382 11.00 31.58 18.25
CA ALA A 382 10.81 30.18 18.59
C ALA A 382 11.51 29.27 17.57
N ARG A 383 12.24 28.26 18.05
CA ARG A 383 13.02 27.33 17.23
C ARG A 383 12.21 26.11 16.81
N GLU A 384 11.26 25.68 17.63
CA GLU A 384 10.48 24.48 17.34
C GLU A 384 9.56 24.65 16.13
N GLN A 385 9.31 23.52 15.49
CA GLN A 385 8.43 23.37 14.35
C GLN A 385 7.63 22.08 14.54
N PHE A 386 6.54 21.93 13.79
CA PHE A 386 5.79 20.70 13.78
C PHE A 386 6.58 19.63 13.01
N ASP A 387 6.69 18.42 13.56
CA ASP A 387 7.44 17.34 12.92
C ASP A 387 6.62 16.72 11.77
N GLU A 388 7.02 17.00 10.53
CA GLU A 388 6.34 16.56 9.30
C GLU A 388 6.42 15.05 9.04
N ARG A 389 7.13 14.29 9.89
CA ARG A 389 7.11 12.83 9.87
C ARG A 389 5.87 12.25 10.51
N PHE A 390 5.21 12.98 11.41
CA PHE A 390 3.94 12.53 11.96
C PHE A 390 2.81 12.87 10.98
N ARG A 391 2.19 11.83 10.42
CA ARG A 391 1.03 11.95 9.52
C ARG A 391 -0.22 12.44 10.25
N TYR A 392 -1.18 12.95 9.49
CA TYR A 392 -2.47 13.33 10.04
C TYR A 392 -3.16 12.12 10.70
N GLY A 393 -3.59 12.32 11.95
CA GLY A 393 -4.23 11.27 12.76
C GLY A 393 -3.25 10.41 13.54
N LYS A 394 -1.93 10.64 13.43
CA LYS A 394 -0.90 10.01 14.25
C LYS A 394 -0.18 11.07 15.07
N ARG A 395 -0.85 11.59 16.11
CA ARG A 395 -0.25 12.49 17.12
C ARG A 395 0.48 13.71 16.55
N ASP A 396 0.05 14.20 15.38
CA ASP A 396 0.75 15.20 14.57
C ASP A 396 1.03 16.51 15.34
N LYS A 397 0.07 16.99 16.13
CA LYS A 397 0.25 18.15 17.02
C LYS A 397 0.83 17.75 18.38
N VAL A 398 0.36 16.63 18.94
CA VAL A 398 0.72 16.15 20.27
C VAL A 398 2.22 15.88 20.40
N ALA A 399 2.89 15.43 19.34
CA ALA A 399 4.34 15.25 19.33
C ALA A 399 5.09 16.53 19.74
N LEU A 400 4.65 17.70 19.25
CA LEU A 400 5.24 18.98 19.64
C LEU A 400 4.86 19.38 21.08
N LEU A 401 3.62 19.13 21.50
CA LEU A 401 3.20 19.38 22.89
C LEU A 401 4.10 18.61 23.88
N VAL A 402 4.43 17.35 23.57
CA VAL A 402 5.36 16.56 24.39
C VAL A 402 6.77 17.15 24.37
N ARG A 403 7.29 17.56 23.22
CA ARG A 403 8.62 18.20 23.13
C ARG A 403 8.69 19.51 23.93
N LEU A 404 7.59 20.25 24.01
CA LEU A 404 7.46 21.46 24.82
C LEU A 404 7.15 21.16 26.31
N ASN A 405 7.22 19.90 26.74
CA ASN A 405 6.95 19.45 28.10
C ASN A 405 5.52 19.81 28.60
N VAL A 406 4.55 19.89 27.68
CA VAL A 406 3.14 20.14 28.02
C VAL A 406 2.51 18.84 28.50
N ARG A 407 1.96 18.87 29.73
CA ARG A 407 1.26 17.72 30.32
C ARG A 407 -0.16 17.60 29.77
N GLY A 408 -0.59 16.37 29.53
CA GLY A 408 -1.95 16.04 29.10
C GLY A 408 -2.20 14.53 29.07
N VAL A 409 -3.37 14.13 28.57
CA VAL A 409 -3.75 12.70 28.47
C VAL A 409 -2.78 11.86 27.63
N TRP A 410 -2.00 12.51 26.76
CA TRP A 410 -1.00 11.88 25.90
C TRP A 410 0.25 11.38 26.64
N ASN A 411 0.47 11.80 27.88
CA ASN A 411 1.54 11.26 28.72
C ASN A 411 1.32 9.78 29.05
N GLU A 412 0.08 9.29 28.99
CA GLU A 412 -0.29 7.89 29.28
C GLU A 412 -0.42 7.03 28.02
N TRP A 413 -0.25 7.62 26.82
CA TRP A 413 -0.38 6.87 25.57
C TRP A 413 0.82 5.95 25.35
N GLY A 414 0.61 4.85 24.61
CA GLY A 414 1.71 3.98 24.18
C GLY A 414 2.47 4.60 23.01
N TRP A 415 3.71 5.03 23.23
CA TRP A 415 4.58 5.61 22.20
C TRP A 415 5.61 4.59 21.72
N SER A 416 5.80 4.48 20.40
CA SER A 416 6.86 3.63 19.85
C SER A 416 8.24 4.22 20.14
N SER A 417 9.30 3.40 19.98
CA SER A 417 10.69 3.82 20.19
C SER A 417 11.08 5.03 19.37
N TRP A 418 10.73 5.06 18.07
CA TRP A 418 11.04 6.18 17.19
C TRP A 418 10.29 7.45 17.59
N GLU A 419 9.03 7.33 18.02
CA GLU A 419 8.26 8.49 18.45
C GLU A 419 8.83 9.06 19.75
N GLN A 420 9.25 8.21 20.70
CA GLN A 420 9.90 8.64 21.94
C GLN A 420 11.21 9.39 21.67
N GLN A 421 12.03 8.90 20.74
CA GLN A 421 13.28 9.56 20.31
C GLN A 421 13.03 10.97 19.73
N ARG A 422 11.88 11.18 19.09
CA ARG A 422 11.49 12.49 18.53
C ARG A 422 10.81 13.41 19.53
N THR A 423 10.30 12.86 20.63
CA THR A 423 9.46 13.56 21.61
C THR A 423 10.12 13.61 23.00
N PHE A 424 9.80 12.68 23.90
CA PHE A 424 10.25 12.69 25.30
C PHE A 424 11.77 12.69 25.47
N MET A 425 12.50 12.02 24.58
CA MET A 425 13.97 11.95 24.66
C MET A 425 14.64 13.16 23.99
N ASN A 426 13.87 14.03 23.35
CA ASN A 426 14.35 15.20 22.61
C ASN A 426 13.46 16.42 22.93
N VAL A 427 13.44 16.77 24.21
CA VAL A 427 12.74 17.96 24.74
C VAL A 427 13.34 19.22 24.11
N SER A 428 12.48 20.21 23.83
CA SER A 428 12.89 21.47 23.21
C SER A 428 13.90 22.24 24.06
N SER A 429 14.93 22.80 23.42
CA SER A 429 15.87 23.72 24.08
C SER A 429 15.25 25.08 24.41
N ASP A 430 14.08 25.40 23.86
CA ASP A 430 13.39 26.66 24.14
C ASP A 430 12.60 26.62 25.47
N VAL A 431 12.49 25.45 26.11
CA VAL A 431 11.88 25.29 27.42
C VAL A 431 12.94 24.82 28.43
N ASP A 432 12.94 25.40 29.62
CA ASP A 432 13.90 25.17 30.70
C ASP A 432 13.29 24.31 31.84
N GLY A 433 12.33 23.46 31.50
CA GLY A 433 11.57 22.66 32.46
C GLY A 433 10.35 23.38 33.05
N VAL A 434 10.18 24.68 32.78
CA VAL A 434 8.95 25.42 33.09
C VAL A 434 7.82 24.95 32.15
N THR A 435 6.61 24.82 32.70
CA THR A 435 5.42 24.46 31.91
C THR A 435 5.03 25.63 31.01
N VAL A 436 4.73 25.35 29.75
CA VAL A 436 4.22 26.37 28.82
C VAL A 436 2.94 27.01 29.39
N PRO A 437 2.90 28.35 29.55
CA PRO A 437 1.75 29.04 30.13
C PRO A 437 0.51 28.93 29.25
N GLN A 438 -0.65 29.00 29.90
CA GLN A 438 -1.96 29.01 29.26
C GLN A 438 -2.46 30.45 29.13
N THR A 439 -3.21 30.73 28.06
CA THR A 439 -3.83 32.03 27.83
C THR A 439 -5.11 31.90 27.02
N GLY A 440 -6.13 32.67 27.41
CA GLY A 440 -7.44 32.71 26.76
C GLY A 440 -8.04 31.33 26.49
N TYR A 441 -8.80 31.24 25.40
CA TYR A 441 -9.39 29.99 24.89
C TYR A 441 -9.63 30.12 23.39
N VAL A 442 -10.03 29.02 22.75
CA VAL A 442 -10.49 29.04 21.36
C VAL A 442 -11.67 28.10 21.21
N VAL A 443 -12.63 28.48 20.37
CA VAL A 443 -13.84 27.68 20.15
C VAL A 443 -13.65 26.82 18.91
N ARG A 444 -13.75 25.51 19.06
CA ARG A 444 -13.79 24.57 17.94
C ARG A 444 -15.23 24.44 17.47
N LEU A 445 -15.47 24.93 16.26
CA LEU A 445 -16.77 24.87 15.60
C LEU A 445 -17.25 23.43 15.37
N TYR A 446 -18.57 23.29 15.26
CA TYR A 446 -19.27 22.02 15.11
C TYR A 446 -18.84 21.29 13.84
N SER A 447 -18.56 19.99 13.93
CA SER A 447 -18.13 19.19 12.77
C SER A 447 -19.26 18.66 11.90
N GLY A 448 -20.52 18.89 12.30
CA GLY A 448 -21.72 18.37 11.63
C GLY A 448 -22.17 17.00 12.14
N VAL A 449 -21.47 16.37 13.08
CA VAL A 449 -21.79 15.01 13.58
C VAL A 449 -21.90 14.99 15.11
N ALA A 450 -23.13 15.11 15.62
CA ALA A 450 -23.41 15.24 17.06
C ALA A 450 -22.84 14.09 17.92
N SER A 451 -22.87 12.85 17.41
CA SER A 451 -22.39 11.66 18.13
C SER A 451 -20.88 11.67 18.40
N PHE A 452 -20.12 12.52 17.71
CA PHE A 452 -18.67 12.66 17.89
C PHE A 452 -18.28 13.87 18.74
N GLU A 453 -19.21 14.77 19.06
CA GLU A 453 -18.90 15.97 19.86
C GLU A 453 -19.09 15.77 21.36
N MET A 454 -19.62 14.61 21.78
CA MET A 454 -19.74 14.26 23.19
C MET A 454 -18.36 14.14 23.86
N ASN A 455 -18.26 14.68 25.07
CA ASN A 455 -17.06 14.60 25.90
C ASN A 455 -17.03 13.29 26.72
N ASP A 456 -16.89 12.16 26.05
CA ASP A 456 -16.69 10.87 26.74
C ASP A 456 -15.65 9.99 26.02
N LYS A 457 -15.17 8.95 26.74
CA LYS A 457 -14.14 8.02 26.24
C LYS A 457 -14.60 7.24 24.99
N ARG A 458 -15.90 6.95 24.88
CA ARG A 458 -16.49 6.21 23.76
C ARG A 458 -16.51 7.08 22.51
N ALA A 459 -16.95 8.33 22.61
CA ALA A 459 -16.90 9.32 21.54
C ALA A 459 -15.46 9.62 21.10
N ALA A 460 -14.49 9.65 22.03
CA ALA A 460 -13.08 9.73 21.69
C ALA A 460 -12.60 8.54 20.84
N TYR A 461 -12.91 7.31 21.27
CA TYR A 461 -12.57 6.09 20.50
C TYR A 461 -13.16 6.12 19.08
N TRP A 462 -14.46 6.40 18.94
CA TRP A 462 -15.12 6.41 17.63
C TRP A 462 -14.60 7.54 16.74
N ARG A 463 -14.23 8.70 17.29
CA ARG A 463 -13.60 9.78 16.52
C ARG A 463 -12.28 9.36 15.89
N GLU A 464 -11.44 8.67 16.64
CA GLU A 464 -10.16 8.18 16.13
C GLU A 464 -10.37 7.09 15.07
N LEU A 465 -11.30 6.16 15.30
CA LEU A 465 -11.62 5.11 14.34
C LEU A 465 -12.18 5.69 13.03
N LYS A 466 -13.18 6.57 13.12
CA LYS A 466 -13.79 7.22 11.95
C LYS A 466 -12.85 8.18 11.24
N ARG A 467 -11.88 8.77 11.94
CA ARG A 467 -10.75 9.48 11.31
C ARG A 467 -9.93 8.52 10.47
N GLY A 468 -9.50 7.40 11.05
CA GLY A 468 -8.70 6.40 10.34
C GLY A 468 -9.42 5.87 9.10
N GLU A 469 -10.71 5.55 9.21
CA GLU A 469 -11.55 5.13 8.07
C GLU A 469 -11.64 6.22 7.00
N GLY A 470 -11.91 7.47 7.39
CA GLY A 470 -12.02 8.60 6.45
C GLY A 470 -10.71 8.88 5.72
N VAL A 471 -9.57 8.76 6.40
CA VAL A 471 -8.24 8.86 5.78
C VAL A 471 -8.04 7.75 4.75
N VAL A 472 -8.23 6.49 5.14
CA VAL A 472 -8.05 5.33 4.23
C VAL A 472 -8.92 5.50 2.99
N ARG A 473 -10.22 5.81 3.18
CA ARG A 473 -11.15 6.00 2.08
C ARG A 473 -10.71 7.08 1.09
N VAL A 474 -10.21 8.23 1.58
CA VAL A 474 -9.73 9.30 0.70
C VAL A 474 -8.47 8.87 -0.05
N LEU A 475 -7.57 8.13 0.59
CA LEU A 475 -6.35 7.64 -0.05
C LEU A 475 -6.68 6.55 -1.08
N GLU A 476 -7.58 5.61 -0.80
CA GLU A 476 -8.05 4.61 -1.76
C GLU A 476 -8.74 5.23 -2.99
N MET A 477 -9.55 6.27 -2.78
CA MET A 477 -10.11 7.07 -3.86
C MET A 477 -9.00 7.73 -4.70
N LEU A 478 -7.97 8.28 -4.06
CA LEU A 478 -6.83 8.86 -4.76
C LEU A 478 -6.02 7.80 -5.53
N GLU A 479 -5.80 6.60 -4.98
CA GLU A 479 -5.14 5.50 -5.70
C GLU A 479 -5.93 5.12 -6.96
N THR A 480 -7.27 5.08 -6.87
CA THR A 480 -8.13 4.87 -8.04
C THR A 480 -7.96 5.99 -9.07
N ARG A 481 -8.00 7.26 -8.63
CA ARG A 481 -7.77 8.42 -9.50
C ARG A 481 -6.38 8.38 -10.15
N VAL A 482 -5.34 8.02 -9.42
CA VAL A 482 -3.99 7.85 -9.94
C VAL A 482 -3.98 6.84 -11.07
N MET A 483 -4.61 5.68 -10.90
CA MET A 483 -4.65 4.67 -11.94
C MET A 483 -5.37 5.18 -13.20
N ARG A 484 -6.49 5.89 -13.06
CA ARG A 484 -7.27 6.39 -14.20
C ARG A 484 -6.66 7.62 -14.88
N GLU A 485 -6.22 8.61 -14.09
CA GLU A 485 -5.82 9.93 -14.57
C GLU A 485 -4.31 9.98 -14.90
N VAL A 486 -3.46 9.39 -14.06
CA VAL A 486 -1.99 9.42 -14.24
C VAL A 486 -1.55 8.29 -15.15
N PHE A 487 -1.90 7.05 -14.81
CA PHE A 487 -1.44 5.88 -15.55
C PHE A 487 -2.36 5.48 -16.71
N ARG A 488 -3.52 6.14 -16.86
CA ARG A 488 -4.52 5.86 -17.91
C ARG A 488 -4.88 4.38 -18.00
N PHE A 489 -4.93 3.74 -16.83
CA PHE A 489 -5.16 2.32 -16.69
C PHE A 489 -6.60 1.96 -17.07
N SER A 490 -6.75 0.86 -17.79
CA SER A 490 -8.03 0.22 -18.10
C SER A 490 -7.89 -1.29 -18.03
N ASN A 491 -9.00 -1.99 -17.80
CA ASN A 491 -9.06 -3.45 -17.91
C ASN A 491 -8.69 -4.02 -19.29
N LYS A 492 -8.63 -3.17 -20.32
CA LYS A 492 -8.20 -3.55 -21.68
C LYS A 492 -6.68 -3.58 -21.82
N THR A 493 -5.95 -2.90 -20.95
CA THR A 493 -4.49 -2.76 -21.05
C THR A 493 -3.81 -4.11 -20.86
N LEU A 494 -2.97 -4.51 -21.83
CA LEU A 494 -2.19 -5.75 -21.75
C LEU A 494 -1.05 -5.62 -20.73
N SER A 495 -1.00 -6.55 -19.78
CA SER A 495 -0.06 -6.54 -18.64
C SER A 495 1.26 -7.25 -18.95
N VAL A 496 1.24 -8.29 -19.79
CA VAL A 496 2.39 -9.12 -20.17
C VAL A 496 2.91 -8.73 -21.56
N TYR A 497 2.01 -8.58 -22.52
CA TYR A 497 2.34 -8.29 -23.92
C TYR A 497 2.26 -6.81 -24.26
N SER A 498 3.04 -6.37 -25.23
CA SER A 498 3.07 -4.97 -25.66
C SER A 498 2.23 -4.75 -26.91
N GLU A 499 1.19 -3.94 -26.79
CA GLU A 499 0.35 -3.52 -27.94
C GLU A 499 1.19 -2.90 -29.07
N SER A 500 2.18 -2.07 -28.71
CA SER A 500 3.06 -1.43 -29.69
C SER A 500 3.92 -2.43 -30.47
N LYS A 501 4.41 -3.48 -29.81
CA LYS A 501 5.20 -4.52 -30.48
C LYS A 501 4.33 -5.43 -31.32
N LEU A 502 3.14 -5.80 -30.84
CA LEU A 502 2.16 -6.54 -31.64
C LEU A 502 1.83 -5.80 -32.95
N ALA A 503 1.63 -4.48 -32.87
CA ALA A 503 1.38 -3.65 -34.05
C ALA A 503 2.61 -3.57 -34.99
N ALA A 504 3.81 -3.41 -34.44
CA ALA A 504 5.05 -3.37 -35.22
C ALA A 504 5.34 -4.69 -35.93
N THR A 505 5.22 -5.82 -35.22
CA THR A 505 5.44 -7.16 -35.76
C THR A 505 4.45 -7.51 -36.87
N ARG A 506 3.20 -7.04 -36.78
CA ARG A 506 2.21 -7.19 -37.87
C ARG A 506 2.72 -6.62 -39.20
N SER A 507 3.45 -5.51 -39.16
CA SER A 507 3.99 -4.86 -40.36
C SER A 507 5.23 -5.57 -40.92
N ASN A 508 5.83 -6.49 -40.15
CA ASN A 508 7.02 -7.26 -40.51
C ASN A 508 6.80 -8.76 -40.22
N ALA A 509 5.73 -9.32 -40.80
CA ALA A 509 5.29 -10.69 -40.53
C ALA A 509 6.25 -11.79 -41.05
N SER A 510 7.33 -11.43 -41.75
CA SER A 510 8.29 -12.35 -42.35
C SER A 510 9.49 -12.71 -41.45
N SER A 511 9.54 -12.25 -40.20
CA SER A 511 10.64 -12.61 -39.30
C SER A 511 10.60 -14.08 -38.86
N GLY A 512 11.78 -14.66 -38.53
CA GLY A 512 11.90 -16.03 -38.03
C GLY A 512 11.05 -16.29 -36.77
N ASP A 513 11.00 -15.32 -35.87
CA ASP A 513 10.18 -15.39 -34.65
C ASP A 513 8.67 -15.50 -34.91
N VAL A 514 8.17 -14.75 -35.90
CA VAL A 514 6.75 -14.81 -36.29
C VAL A 514 6.42 -16.16 -36.89
N ARG A 515 7.32 -16.71 -37.70
CA ARG A 515 7.16 -18.04 -38.26
C ARG A 515 7.06 -19.10 -37.16
N THR A 516 7.93 -19.08 -36.15
CA THR A 516 7.86 -20.01 -35.01
C THR A 516 6.53 -19.89 -34.26
N LEU A 517 6.07 -18.67 -33.97
CA LEU A 517 4.76 -18.43 -33.37
C LEU A 517 3.60 -19.01 -34.20
N VAL A 518 3.62 -18.80 -35.51
CA VAL A 518 2.58 -19.32 -36.41
C VAL A 518 2.64 -20.85 -36.49
N GLU A 519 3.84 -21.43 -36.54
CA GLU A 519 4.01 -22.89 -36.49
C GLU A 519 3.45 -23.47 -35.19
N ASP A 520 3.67 -22.82 -34.04
CA ASP A 520 3.10 -23.21 -32.75
C ASP A 520 1.56 -23.12 -32.76
N ALA A 521 1.00 -22.03 -33.30
CA ALA A 521 -0.44 -21.86 -33.47
C ALA A 521 -1.04 -22.93 -34.39
N GLU A 522 -0.37 -23.28 -35.49
CA GLU A 522 -0.78 -24.38 -36.38
C GLU A 522 -0.71 -25.76 -35.70
N ARG A 523 0.22 -25.97 -34.78
CA ARG A 523 0.21 -27.17 -33.92
C ARG A 523 -1.00 -27.15 -32.99
N ALA A 524 -1.29 -26.00 -32.39
CA ALA A 524 -2.44 -25.83 -31.51
C ALA A 524 -3.78 -26.05 -32.24
N MET A 525 -3.88 -25.66 -33.51
CA MET A 525 -5.06 -25.90 -34.36
C MET A 525 -5.37 -27.39 -34.59
N ARG A 526 -4.39 -28.30 -34.44
CA ARG A 526 -4.60 -29.75 -34.65
C ARG A 526 -5.22 -30.46 -33.45
N ILE A 527 -5.33 -29.78 -32.31
CA ILE A 527 -5.91 -30.35 -31.10
C ILE A 527 -7.43 -30.24 -31.19
N GLN A 528 -8.09 -31.38 -31.37
CA GLN A 528 -9.55 -31.44 -31.51
C GLN A 528 -10.26 -31.37 -30.16
N GLU A 529 -9.71 -32.01 -29.14
CA GLU A 529 -10.22 -32.03 -27.77
C GLU A 529 -9.29 -31.24 -26.85
N PRO A 530 -9.76 -30.12 -26.27
CA PRO A 530 -8.93 -29.32 -25.36
C PRO A 530 -8.60 -30.10 -24.09
N TRP A 531 -7.42 -29.88 -23.52
CA TRP A 531 -7.11 -30.36 -22.18
C TRP A 531 -7.97 -29.61 -21.16
N THR A 532 -8.60 -30.35 -20.26
CA THR A 532 -9.41 -29.83 -19.16
C THR A 532 -9.06 -30.59 -17.88
N VAL A 533 -9.54 -30.12 -16.72
CA VAL A 533 -9.37 -30.86 -15.45
C VAL A 533 -9.97 -32.27 -15.50
N THR A 534 -10.97 -32.49 -16.36
CA THR A 534 -11.56 -33.83 -16.59
C THR A 534 -10.78 -34.71 -17.56
N SER A 535 -9.69 -34.22 -18.16
CA SER A 535 -8.79 -35.06 -18.96
C SER A 535 -7.99 -36.03 -18.10
N ASN A 536 -7.83 -35.73 -16.80
CA ASN A 536 -7.25 -36.64 -15.82
C ASN A 536 -8.32 -37.49 -15.13
N ALA A 537 -7.89 -38.56 -14.45
CA ALA A 537 -8.77 -39.33 -13.60
C ALA A 537 -9.29 -38.43 -12.45
N ALA A 538 -10.60 -38.51 -12.16
CA ALA A 538 -11.20 -37.76 -11.06
C ALA A 538 -10.51 -38.11 -9.73
N LEU A 539 -10.40 -37.14 -8.84
CA LEU A 539 -9.96 -37.38 -7.47
C LEU A 539 -10.92 -38.38 -6.80
N SER A 540 -10.42 -39.59 -6.55
CA SER A 540 -11.21 -40.72 -6.06
C SER A 540 -11.93 -40.43 -4.73
N VAL A 541 -11.37 -39.52 -3.92
CA VAL A 541 -11.89 -39.18 -2.59
C VAL A 541 -13.13 -38.27 -2.64
N PHE A 542 -13.26 -37.42 -3.65
CA PHE A 542 -14.38 -36.46 -3.75
C PHE A 542 -15.37 -36.80 -4.84
N ASN A 543 -15.05 -37.76 -5.72
CA ASN A 543 -15.84 -38.10 -6.90
C ASN A 543 -16.23 -36.85 -7.72
N ALA A 544 -15.31 -35.88 -7.80
CA ALA A 544 -15.51 -34.59 -8.44
C ALA A 544 -14.42 -34.37 -9.50
N SER A 545 -14.80 -34.46 -10.77
CA SER A 545 -13.87 -34.37 -11.90
C SER A 545 -13.51 -32.93 -12.29
N GLN A 546 -14.24 -31.94 -11.77
CA GLN A 546 -14.05 -30.52 -12.08
C GLN A 546 -13.11 -29.80 -11.09
N MET A 547 -12.62 -30.50 -10.06
CA MET A 547 -11.68 -29.94 -9.11
C MET A 547 -10.28 -29.90 -9.70
N PHE A 548 -9.63 -28.73 -9.62
CA PHE A 548 -8.22 -28.62 -9.99
C PHE A 548 -7.33 -29.29 -8.94
N ALA A 549 -6.64 -30.36 -9.35
CA ALA A 549 -5.90 -31.20 -8.43
C ALA A 549 -4.58 -31.71 -8.99
N ASN A 550 -3.60 -31.83 -8.09
CA ASN A 550 -2.29 -32.39 -8.38
C ASN A 550 -1.77 -33.09 -7.12
N TYR A 551 -0.96 -34.13 -7.27
CA TYR A 551 -0.26 -34.75 -6.14
C TYR A 551 1.22 -34.36 -6.12
N VAL A 552 1.71 -33.88 -4.98
CA VAL A 552 3.12 -33.46 -4.81
C VAL A 552 4.07 -34.64 -4.83
N ASP A 553 3.67 -35.73 -4.21
CA ASP A 553 4.39 -36.98 -3.99
C ASP A 553 4.10 -38.05 -5.05
N LYS A 554 3.11 -37.81 -5.94
CA LYS A 554 2.71 -38.76 -6.99
C LYS A 554 2.19 -38.09 -8.28
N PRO A 555 3.04 -37.33 -8.97
CA PRO A 555 2.62 -36.48 -10.10
C PRO A 555 2.13 -37.27 -11.33
N ASP A 556 2.37 -38.57 -11.42
CA ASP A 556 1.96 -39.45 -12.52
C ASP A 556 0.46 -39.82 -12.52
N VAL A 557 -0.27 -39.53 -11.44
CA VAL A 557 -1.69 -39.91 -11.28
C VAL A 557 -2.65 -38.82 -11.77
N THR A 558 -2.39 -37.57 -11.37
CA THR A 558 -3.19 -36.39 -11.72
C THR A 558 -2.25 -35.19 -11.75
N ASP A 559 -2.13 -34.53 -12.91
CA ASP A 559 -1.28 -33.33 -13.09
C ASP A 559 -2.05 -32.24 -13.87
N ASP A 560 -3.12 -31.71 -13.27
CA ASP A 560 -3.88 -30.59 -13.84
C ASP A 560 -2.99 -29.34 -14.02
N GLY A 561 -1.89 -29.24 -13.28
CA GLY A 561 -0.88 -28.20 -13.40
C GLY A 561 -0.20 -28.23 -14.76
N ALA A 562 0.21 -29.40 -15.25
CA ALA A 562 0.69 -29.57 -16.62
C ALA A 562 -0.40 -29.22 -17.66
N LEU A 563 -1.63 -29.68 -17.44
CA LEU A 563 -2.74 -29.43 -18.36
C LEU A 563 -3.07 -27.94 -18.51
N ILE A 564 -3.17 -27.19 -17.41
CA ILE A 564 -3.46 -25.74 -17.47
C ILE A 564 -2.32 -24.99 -18.16
N LYS A 565 -1.06 -25.38 -17.93
CA LYS A 565 0.09 -24.81 -18.63
C LYS A 565 -0.03 -25.05 -20.14
N HIS A 566 -0.31 -26.27 -20.58
CA HIS A 566 -0.50 -26.57 -22.00
C HIS A 566 -1.67 -25.80 -22.61
N MET A 567 -2.82 -25.74 -21.92
CA MET A 567 -3.97 -24.97 -22.36
C MET A 567 -3.60 -23.50 -22.54
N VAL A 568 -2.96 -22.86 -21.56
CA VAL A 568 -2.64 -21.44 -21.61
C VAL A 568 -1.60 -21.12 -22.67
N TYR A 569 -0.54 -21.91 -22.81
CA TYR A 569 0.49 -21.65 -23.82
C TYR A 569 -0.08 -21.76 -25.23
N ASN A 570 -0.82 -22.83 -25.53
CA ASN A 570 -1.42 -23.00 -26.86
C ASN A 570 -2.47 -21.93 -27.17
N THR A 571 -3.32 -21.57 -26.20
CA THR A 571 -4.30 -20.49 -26.36
C THR A 571 -3.62 -19.15 -26.61
N THR A 572 -2.53 -18.87 -25.89
CA THR A 572 -1.74 -17.65 -26.07
C THR A 572 -1.13 -17.60 -27.47
N SER A 573 -0.53 -18.70 -27.94
CA SER A 573 0.03 -18.81 -29.30
C SER A 573 -1.04 -18.52 -30.36
N LEU A 574 -2.23 -19.13 -30.23
CA LEU A 574 -3.35 -18.90 -31.14
C LEU A 574 -3.82 -17.43 -31.13
N ALA A 575 -3.98 -16.83 -29.96
CA ALA A 575 -4.42 -15.43 -29.85
C ALA A 575 -3.39 -14.44 -30.42
N LEU A 576 -2.09 -14.66 -30.16
CA LEU A 576 -1.03 -13.84 -30.72
C LEU A 576 -0.91 -14.01 -32.24
N ALA A 577 -1.00 -15.25 -32.74
CA ALA A 577 -1.02 -15.53 -34.17
C ALA A 577 -2.21 -14.86 -34.85
N TRP A 578 -3.41 -14.86 -34.25
CA TRP A 578 -4.56 -14.10 -34.73
C TRP A 578 -4.30 -12.60 -34.78
N GLN A 579 -3.69 -12.03 -33.73
CA GLN A 579 -3.38 -10.59 -33.69
C GLN A 579 -2.43 -10.14 -34.81
N ILE A 580 -1.53 -11.03 -35.24
CA ILE A 580 -0.52 -10.77 -36.28
C ILE A 580 -1.06 -11.11 -37.67
N THR A 581 -1.58 -12.32 -37.88
CA THR A 581 -2.01 -12.84 -39.21
C THR A 581 -3.40 -12.40 -39.62
N ARG A 582 -4.24 -11.97 -38.66
CA ARG A 582 -5.67 -11.67 -38.83
C ARG A 582 -6.54 -12.87 -39.24
N ASP A 583 -6.02 -14.10 -39.15
CA ASP A 583 -6.82 -15.30 -39.44
C ASP A 583 -7.78 -15.61 -38.27
N PRO A 584 -9.12 -15.47 -38.46
CA PRO A 584 -10.08 -15.68 -37.39
C PRO A 584 -10.16 -17.13 -36.88
N ARG A 585 -9.61 -18.12 -37.62
CA ARG A 585 -9.59 -19.53 -37.20
C ARG A 585 -8.81 -19.71 -35.91
N TYR A 586 -7.70 -19.01 -35.75
CA TYR A 586 -6.91 -19.08 -34.51
C TYR A 586 -7.69 -18.53 -33.31
N ALA A 587 -8.42 -17.43 -33.50
CA ALA A 587 -9.24 -16.83 -32.44
C ALA A 587 -10.39 -17.76 -32.00
N ALA A 588 -11.05 -18.41 -32.96
CA ALA A 588 -12.11 -19.38 -32.69
C ALA A 588 -11.59 -20.59 -31.92
N GLN A 589 -10.43 -21.12 -32.31
CA GLN A 589 -9.81 -22.23 -31.59
C GLN A 589 -9.33 -21.83 -30.19
N ALA A 590 -8.76 -20.62 -30.04
CA ALA A 590 -8.38 -20.09 -28.73
C ALA A 590 -9.60 -19.97 -27.81
N LEU A 591 -10.72 -19.43 -28.32
CA LEU A 591 -11.95 -19.33 -27.55
C LEU A 591 -12.45 -20.72 -27.10
N LYS A 592 -12.41 -21.73 -27.98
CA LYS A 592 -12.79 -23.10 -27.64
C LYS A 592 -11.96 -23.67 -26.48
N PHE A 593 -10.66 -23.40 -26.42
CA PHE A 593 -9.81 -23.84 -25.31
C PHE A 593 -10.18 -23.15 -24.00
N VAL A 594 -10.41 -21.84 -24.04
CA VAL A 594 -10.81 -21.07 -22.86
C VAL A 594 -12.19 -21.49 -22.37
N GLU A 595 -13.16 -21.68 -23.26
CA GLU A 595 -14.52 -22.16 -22.92
C GLU A 595 -14.49 -23.57 -22.31
N ALA A 596 -13.65 -24.48 -22.82
CA ALA A 596 -13.55 -25.83 -22.27
C ALA A 596 -13.02 -25.85 -20.82
N TRP A 597 -12.16 -24.88 -20.47
CA TRP A 597 -11.56 -24.77 -19.13
C TRP A 597 -12.37 -23.91 -18.16
N CYS A 598 -12.86 -22.76 -18.62
CA CYS A 598 -13.46 -21.70 -17.79
C CYS A 598 -14.96 -21.48 -18.06
N GLY A 599 -15.56 -22.24 -18.98
CA GLY A 599 -16.96 -22.09 -19.39
C GLY A 599 -17.94 -22.54 -18.31
N ASP A 600 -19.19 -22.82 -18.72
CA ASP A 600 -20.24 -23.22 -17.77
C ASP A 600 -19.80 -24.44 -16.96
N SER A 601 -19.87 -24.35 -15.63
CA SER A 601 -19.66 -25.50 -14.75
C SER A 601 -20.75 -26.56 -14.95
N ASN A 602 -21.87 -26.22 -15.59
CA ASN A 602 -22.85 -27.20 -16.08
C ASN A 602 -22.39 -27.97 -17.33
N VAL A 603 -21.37 -27.48 -18.05
CA VAL A 603 -20.62 -28.30 -19.02
C VAL A 603 -19.64 -29.15 -18.22
N SER A 604 -19.65 -30.46 -18.45
CA SER A 604 -18.98 -31.45 -17.61
C SER A 604 -17.46 -31.29 -17.47
N THR A 605 -16.81 -30.38 -18.21
CA THR A 605 -15.34 -30.29 -18.30
C THR A 605 -14.70 -29.06 -17.65
N ALA A 606 -15.47 -28.01 -17.35
CA ALA A 606 -14.92 -26.76 -16.82
C ALA A 606 -14.34 -26.92 -15.40
N MET A 607 -13.24 -26.24 -15.11
CA MET A 607 -12.60 -26.20 -13.80
C MET A 607 -13.47 -25.41 -12.82
N LEU A 608 -13.67 -25.90 -11.60
CA LEU A 608 -14.21 -25.08 -10.52
C LEU A 608 -13.19 -23.99 -10.14
N PRO A 609 -13.59 -22.71 -9.98
CA PRO A 609 -12.69 -21.59 -9.75
C PRO A 609 -12.15 -21.54 -8.29
N LEU A 610 -11.49 -22.62 -7.87
CA LEU A 610 -10.86 -22.80 -6.55
C LEU A 610 -9.55 -23.57 -6.68
N LEU A 611 -8.64 -23.41 -5.71
CA LEU A 611 -7.32 -24.05 -5.69
C LEU A 611 -7.07 -24.91 -4.45
N ASP A 612 -8.13 -25.24 -3.71
CA ASP A 612 -8.03 -25.90 -2.39
C ASP A 612 -7.45 -27.32 -2.46
N PHE A 613 -7.39 -27.91 -3.67
CA PHE A 613 -6.91 -29.27 -3.91
C PHE A 613 -5.62 -29.29 -4.76
N ALA A 614 -5.00 -28.14 -4.99
CA ALA A 614 -3.74 -28.06 -5.71
C ALA A 614 -2.58 -28.54 -4.83
N ASP A 615 -1.74 -29.46 -5.33
CA ASP A 615 -0.60 -30.01 -4.59
C ASP A 615 -1.02 -30.74 -3.28
N LEU A 616 -1.95 -31.70 -3.39
CA LEU A 616 -2.30 -32.66 -2.33
C LEU A 616 -1.16 -33.65 -2.05
N SER A 617 -1.15 -34.26 -0.87
CA SER A 617 -0.35 -35.47 -0.62
C SER A 617 -1.16 -36.71 -0.94
N PHE A 618 -0.69 -37.53 -1.87
CA PHE A 618 -1.29 -38.80 -2.24
C PHE A 618 -1.29 -39.77 -1.06
N GLU A 619 -0.15 -39.90 -0.36
CA GLU A 619 -0.06 -40.75 0.84
C GLU A 619 -0.99 -40.25 1.95
N GLY A 620 -1.03 -38.93 2.16
CA GLY A 620 -1.92 -38.29 3.12
C GLY A 620 -3.40 -38.55 2.80
N VAL A 621 -3.79 -38.40 1.54
CA VAL A 621 -5.16 -38.69 1.08
C VAL A 621 -5.50 -40.18 1.25
N GLN A 622 -4.57 -41.10 0.95
CA GLN A 622 -4.76 -42.54 1.14
C GLN A 622 -4.89 -42.96 2.60
N SER A 623 -4.32 -42.19 3.54
CA SER A 623 -4.47 -42.44 4.98
C SER A 623 -5.91 -42.29 5.48
N GLY A 624 -6.78 -41.62 4.71
CA GLY A 624 -8.15 -41.32 5.08
C GLY A 624 -8.30 -40.20 6.12
N ASN A 625 -7.21 -39.54 6.53
CA ASN A 625 -7.27 -38.39 7.43
C ASN A 625 -7.70 -37.12 6.67
N PRO A 626 -8.82 -36.48 7.04
CA PRO A 626 -9.30 -35.25 6.40
C PRO A 626 -8.35 -34.05 6.46
N GLU A 627 -7.37 -34.04 7.37
CA GLU A 627 -6.35 -32.97 7.42
C GLU A 627 -5.49 -32.90 6.14
N TYR A 628 -5.39 -34.01 5.39
CA TYR A 628 -4.63 -34.07 4.13
C TYR A 628 -5.53 -33.88 2.89
N TRP A 629 -6.78 -33.48 3.08
CA TRP A 629 -7.75 -33.25 1.99
C TRP A 629 -7.67 -31.85 1.39
N THR A 630 -6.72 -31.04 1.86
CA THR A 630 -6.42 -29.72 1.30
C THR A 630 -4.99 -29.67 0.79
N GLY A 631 -4.80 -28.92 -0.30
CA GLY A 631 -3.54 -28.72 -0.98
C GLY A 631 -2.52 -27.91 -0.17
N GLY A 632 -1.27 -27.93 -0.64
CA GLY A 632 -0.16 -27.17 -0.07
C GLY A 632 0.05 -25.79 -0.71
N ALA A 633 0.82 -24.92 -0.05
CA ALA A 633 1.08 -23.55 -0.54
C ALA A 633 1.73 -23.51 -1.92
N SER A 634 2.46 -24.56 -2.30
CA SER A 634 3.06 -24.70 -3.62
C SER A 634 2.01 -24.82 -4.73
N GLY A 635 0.76 -25.18 -4.43
CA GLY A 635 -0.32 -25.32 -5.42
C GLY A 635 -0.57 -24.07 -6.25
N VAL A 636 -0.36 -22.88 -5.67
CA VAL A 636 -0.53 -21.58 -6.35
C VAL A 636 0.44 -21.39 -7.52
N ARG A 637 1.55 -22.13 -7.56
CA ARG A 637 2.53 -22.05 -8.66
C ARG A 637 1.95 -22.52 -9.99
N HIS A 638 0.99 -23.45 -9.97
CA HIS A 638 0.45 -24.03 -11.20
C HIS A 638 -0.35 -23.01 -12.01
N THR A 639 -0.96 -22.04 -11.33
CA THR A 639 -1.76 -20.98 -11.93
C THR A 639 -1.02 -19.65 -12.08
N VAL A 640 0.29 -19.58 -11.80
CA VAL A 640 1.06 -18.32 -12.01
C VAL A 640 1.10 -17.88 -13.47
N ILE A 641 0.69 -18.75 -14.40
CA ILE A 641 0.51 -18.45 -15.81
C ILE A 641 -0.73 -17.59 -16.10
N LEU A 642 -1.59 -17.33 -15.09
CA LEU A 642 -2.82 -16.54 -15.22
C LEU A 642 -2.63 -15.16 -15.85
N PRO A 643 -1.59 -14.36 -15.55
CA PRO A 643 -1.38 -13.08 -16.22
C PRO A 643 -1.32 -13.22 -17.76
N MET A 644 -0.78 -14.33 -18.28
CA MET A 644 -0.76 -14.60 -19.72
C MET A 644 -2.14 -14.98 -20.27
N LEU A 645 -2.88 -15.80 -19.52
CA LEU A 645 -4.25 -16.16 -19.90
C LEU A 645 -5.16 -14.92 -19.91
N LEU A 646 -5.01 -14.03 -18.94
CA LEU A 646 -5.80 -12.80 -18.84
C LEU A 646 -5.49 -11.84 -20.01
N ASP A 647 -4.24 -11.68 -20.40
CA ASP A 647 -3.90 -10.95 -21.63
C ASP A 647 -4.46 -11.61 -22.89
N THR A 648 -4.45 -12.94 -22.94
CA THR A 648 -5.05 -13.71 -24.02
C THR A 648 -6.57 -13.45 -24.12
N MET A 649 -7.26 -13.49 -22.99
CA MET A 649 -8.67 -13.11 -22.91
C MET A 649 -8.90 -11.65 -23.31
N ARG A 650 -8.03 -10.71 -22.90
CA ARG A 650 -8.12 -9.31 -23.32
C ARG A 650 -8.00 -9.16 -24.83
N MET A 651 -7.07 -9.90 -25.44
CA MET A 651 -6.90 -9.90 -26.89
C MET A 651 -8.18 -10.38 -27.59
N LEU A 652 -8.78 -11.47 -27.13
CA LEU A 652 -10.04 -12.02 -27.66
C LEU A 652 -11.25 -11.08 -27.45
N PHE A 653 -11.33 -10.42 -26.31
CA PHE A 653 -12.53 -9.68 -25.89
C PHE A 653 -12.53 -8.20 -26.31
N PHE A 654 -11.36 -7.57 -26.35
CA PHE A 654 -11.23 -6.11 -26.43
C PHE A 654 -10.38 -5.63 -27.61
N HIS A 655 -9.44 -6.44 -28.10
CA HIS A 655 -8.47 -6.04 -29.13
C HIS A 655 -8.69 -6.79 -30.44
N ALA A 656 -9.94 -7.06 -30.81
CA ALA A 656 -10.23 -7.71 -32.08
C ALA A 656 -9.63 -6.89 -33.25
N PRO A 657 -8.86 -7.53 -34.15
CA PRO A 657 -8.45 -6.95 -35.41
C PRO A 657 -9.56 -6.24 -36.17
N GLU A 658 -9.40 -4.96 -36.48
CA GLU A 658 -10.16 -4.36 -37.59
C GLU A 658 -9.73 -5.04 -38.89
N SER A 659 -10.69 -5.59 -39.63
CA SER A 659 -10.46 -6.26 -40.91
C SER A 659 -10.44 -5.20 -42.03
N PRO A 660 -9.32 -5.02 -42.77
CA PRO A 660 -9.27 -4.06 -43.88
C PRO A 660 -10.10 -4.48 -45.11
N ALA A 661 -10.63 -5.70 -45.17
CA ALA A 661 -11.18 -6.32 -46.38
C ALA A 661 -12.69 -6.63 -46.33
N ALA A 662 -13.41 -6.17 -45.31
CA ALA A 662 -14.82 -6.52 -45.10
C ALA A 662 -15.83 -5.62 -45.84
N VAL A 663 -15.49 -5.13 -47.05
CA VAL A 663 -16.47 -4.47 -47.93
C VAL A 663 -16.88 -5.36 -49.11
N ASP A 664 -16.06 -6.33 -49.56
CA ASP A 664 -16.39 -7.09 -50.79
C ASP A 664 -16.54 -8.61 -50.68
N GLU A 665 -16.27 -9.26 -49.54
CA GLU A 665 -16.64 -10.68 -49.36
C GLU A 665 -17.05 -10.92 -47.90
N GLY A 666 -18.24 -11.49 -47.68
CA GLY A 666 -18.93 -11.67 -46.39
C GLY A 666 -18.24 -12.54 -45.32
N LYS A 667 -16.92 -12.43 -45.12
CA LYS A 667 -16.19 -13.03 -44.01
C LYS A 667 -16.38 -12.17 -42.76
N ALA A 668 -17.31 -12.59 -41.90
CA ALA A 668 -17.59 -11.94 -40.63
C ALA A 668 -16.32 -11.81 -39.77
N SER A 669 -16.12 -10.64 -39.17
CA SER A 669 -15.08 -10.43 -38.15
C SER A 669 -15.35 -11.35 -36.95
N PHE A 670 -14.35 -12.10 -36.48
CA PHE A 670 -14.48 -12.88 -35.25
C PHE A 670 -14.83 -11.97 -34.07
N ARG A 671 -15.89 -12.32 -33.35
CA ARG A 671 -16.29 -11.67 -32.10
C ARG A 671 -16.75 -12.74 -31.12
N VAL A 672 -16.24 -12.66 -29.90
CA VAL A 672 -16.71 -13.52 -28.81
C VAL A 672 -18.15 -13.12 -28.45
N PRO A 673 -19.11 -14.06 -28.38
CA PRO A 673 -20.47 -13.76 -27.95
C PRO A 673 -20.48 -13.11 -26.56
N ASN A 674 -21.35 -12.11 -26.34
CA ASN A 674 -21.43 -11.41 -25.05
C ASN A 674 -21.75 -12.37 -23.89
N ALA A 675 -22.60 -13.37 -24.11
CA ALA A 675 -22.93 -14.38 -23.08
C ALA A 675 -21.70 -15.18 -22.65
N THR A 676 -20.95 -15.73 -23.62
CA THR A 676 -19.66 -16.39 -23.39
C THR A 676 -18.69 -15.47 -22.63
N ARG A 677 -18.54 -14.23 -23.09
CA ARG A 677 -17.62 -13.28 -22.46
C ARG A 677 -17.99 -12.99 -21.01
N THR A 678 -19.27 -12.77 -20.71
CA THR A 678 -19.76 -12.55 -19.34
C THR A 678 -19.49 -13.76 -18.46
N GLN A 679 -19.72 -14.97 -18.98
CA GLN A 679 -19.45 -16.22 -18.26
C GLN A 679 -17.97 -16.38 -17.92
N LEU A 680 -17.08 -16.18 -18.89
CA LEU A 680 -15.63 -16.27 -18.67
C LEU A 680 -15.13 -15.22 -17.67
N ILE A 681 -15.68 -14.00 -17.69
CA ILE A 681 -15.37 -12.97 -16.70
C ILE A 681 -15.90 -13.39 -15.31
N SER A 682 -17.09 -13.99 -15.22
CA SER A 682 -17.64 -14.51 -13.95
C SER A 682 -16.72 -15.56 -13.34
N TRP A 683 -16.19 -16.48 -14.15
CA TRP A 683 -15.26 -17.49 -13.67
C TRP A 683 -14.00 -16.87 -13.03
N ILE A 684 -13.42 -15.84 -13.67
CA ILE A 684 -12.28 -15.09 -13.11
C ILE A 684 -12.67 -14.34 -11.83
N GLN A 685 -13.86 -13.74 -11.79
CA GLN A 685 -14.38 -13.06 -10.60
C GLN A 685 -14.56 -14.03 -9.42
N GLU A 686 -15.07 -15.23 -9.68
CA GLU A 686 -15.24 -16.28 -8.67
C GLU A 686 -13.89 -16.74 -8.13
N LEU A 687 -12.90 -16.99 -9.01
CA LEU A 687 -11.55 -17.39 -8.60
C LEU A 687 -10.86 -16.28 -7.79
N TYR A 688 -10.94 -15.04 -8.26
CA TYR A 688 -10.41 -13.87 -7.56
C TYR A 688 -11.04 -13.71 -6.17
N THR A 689 -12.37 -13.86 -6.08
CA THR A 689 -13.09 -13.77 -4.81
C THR A 689 -12.67 -14.90 -3.85
N HIS A 690 -12.56 -16.14 -4.35
CA HIS A 690 -12.11 -17.29 -3.58
C HIS A 690 -10.71 -17.08 -3.02
N LEU A 691 -9.76 -16.65 -3.87
CA LEU A 691 -8.37 -16.42 -3.46
C LEU A 691 -8.23 -15.24 -2.50
N LYS A 692 -9.09 -14.23 -2.59
CA LYS A 692 -9.08 -13.05 -1.69
C LYS A 692 -9.72 -13.33 -0.33
N THR A 693 -10.79 -14.13 -0.29
CA THR A 693 -11.67 -14.22 0.89
C THR A 693 -11.68 -15.56 1.60
N SER A 694 -11.37 -16.66 0.91
CA SER A 694 -11.39 -17.99 1.54
C SER A 694 -10.33 -18.10 2.63
N VAL A 695 -10.68 -18.80 3.72
CA VAL A 695 -9.74 -19.03 4.82
C VAL A 695 -8.52 -19.79 4.29
N HIS A 696 -8.73 -20.85 3.51
CA HIS A 696 -7.65 -21.66 2.94
C HIS A 696 -6.66 -20.83 2.12
N ALA A 697 -7.12 -20.07 1.13
CA ALA A 697 -6.22 -19.26 0.29
C ALA A 697 -5.48 -18.18 1.09
N ARG A 698 -6.16 -17.56 2.06
CA ARG A 698 -5.55 -16.53 2.92
C ARG A 698 -4.48 -17.12 3.84
N THR A 699 -4.76 -18.23 4.52
CA THR A 699 -3.84 -18.85 5.48
C THR A 699 -2.72 -19.64 4.82
N LEU A 700 -2.80 -19.92 3.52
CA LEU A 700 -1.82 -20.76 2.84
C LEU A 700 -1.04 -20.01 1.75
N PHE A 701 -1.71 -19.28 0.88
CA PHE A 701 -1.07 -18.58 -0.24
C PHE A 701 -0.67 -17.16 0.14
N HIS A 702 -1.61 -16.36 0.65
CA HIS A 702 -1.35 -14.95 0.96
C HIS A 702 -0.28 -14.78 2.04
N VAL A 703 -0.29 -15.58 3.09
CA VAL A 703 0.74 -15.51 4.17
C VAL A 703 2.03 -16.26 3.85
N SER A 704 2.14 -16.90 2.69
CA SER A 704 3.31 -17.71 2.37
C SER A 704 4.57 -16.83 2.37
N THR A 705 5.58 -17.26 3.14
CA THR A 705 6.84 -16.52 3.32
C THR A 705 7.87 -16.80 2.23
N SER A 706 7.55 -17.71 1.30
CA SER A 706 8.42 -18.15 0.22
C SER A 706 8.02 -17.52 -1.12
N LEU A 707 8.64 -17.95 -2.21
CA LEU A 707 8.27 -17.60 -3.57
C LEU A 707 6.76 -17.71 -3.85
N TYR A 708 6.05 -18.64 -3.21
CA TYR A 708 4.62 -18.85 -3.46
C TYR A 708 3.77 -17.63 -3.08
N GLY A 709 4.16 -16.87 -2.04
CA GLY A 709 3.47 -15.62 -1.68
C GLY A 709 3.60 -14.55 -2.75
N LEU A 710 4.80 -14.39 -3.32
CA LEU A 710 5.03 -13.48 -4.45
C LEU A 710 4.25 -13.92 -5.70
N GLN A 711 4.18 -15.22 -5.97
CA GLN A 711 3.39 -15.76 -7.09
C GLN A 711 1.89 -15.56 -6.89
N TYR A 712 1.40 -15.64 -5.65
CA TYR A 712 0.03 -15.29 -5.29
C TYR A 712 -0.24 -13.81 -5.58
N ASP A 713 0.62 -12.89 -5.10
CA ASP A 713 0.42 -11.46 -5.29
C ASP A 713 0.38 -11.07 -6.78
N LEU A 714 1.22 -11.69 -7.62
CA LEU A 714 1.22 -11.45 -9.06
C LEU A 714 -0.10 -11.89 -9.73
N GLN A 715 -0.65 -13.02 -9.29
CA GLN A 715 -1.94 -13.50 -9.78
C GLN A 715 -3.08 -12.61 -9.32
N MET A 716 -3.07 -12.18 -8.05
CA MET A 716 -4.06 -11.26 -7.50
C MET A 716 -4.03 -9.90 -8.21
N ALA A 717 -2.84 -9.34 -8.43
CA ALA A 717 -2.65 -8.11 -9.17
C ALA A 717 -3.17 -8.23 -10.62
N ALA A 718 -2.86 -9.33 -11.31
CA ALA A 718 -3.30 -9.54 -12.69
C ALA A 718 -4.82 -9.70 -12.80
N MET A 719 -5.45 -10.45 -11.89
CA MET A 719 -6.91 -10.60 -11.85
C MET A 719 -7.60 -9.29 -11.50
N ALA A 720 -7.12 -8.55 -10.49
CA ALA A 720 -7.63 -7.21 -10.17
C ALA A 720 -7.57 -6.28 -11.38
N ALA A 721 -6.44 -6.28 -12.10
CA ALA A 721 -6.30 -5.51 -13.32
C ALA A 721 -7.29 -5.96 -14.42
N PHE A 722 -7.63 -7.24 -14.51
CA PHE A 722 -8.57 -7.77 -15.51
C PHE A 722 -10.03 -7.43 -15.17
N LEU A 723 -10.36 -7.49 -13.87
CA LEU A 723 -11.70 -7.21 -13.33
C LEU A 723 -11.97 -5.71 -13.13
N ASP A 724 -11.05 -4.85 -13.60
CA ASP A 724 -11.15 -3.39 -13.47
C ASP A 724 -11.19 -2.89 -12.01
N ASP A 725 -10.43 -3.54 -11.12
CA ASP A 725 -10.17 -3.12 -9.75
C ASP A 725 -8.79 -2.43 -9.66
N PRO A 726 -8.69 -1.13 -9.99
CA PRO A 726 -7.43 -0.40 -9.97
C PRO A 726 -6.83 -0.24 -8.58
N LEU A 727 -7.68 -0.23 -7.54
CA LEU A 727 -7.25 -0.06 -6.17
C LEU A 727 -6.46 -1.28 -5.72
N GLU A 728 -7.05 -2.47 -5.83
CA GLU A 728 -6.37 -3.70 -5.46
C GLU A 728 -5.11 -3.89 -6.31
N TYR A 729 -5.21 -3.68 -7.63
CA TYR A 729 -4.05 -3.84 -8.52
C TYR A 729 -2.85 -3.00 -8.08
N ARG A 730 -3.09 -1.72 -7.76
CA ARG A 730 -2.05 -0.80 -7.32
C ARG A 730 -1.55 -1.12 -5.91
N TYR A 731 -2.45 -1.49 -5.01
CA TYR A 731 -2.10 -1.87 -3.64
C TYR A 731 -1.21 -3.11 -3.62
N THR A 732 -1.64 -4.21 -4.26
CA THR A 732 -0.90 -5.47 -4.30
C THR A 732 0.49 -5.29 -4.90
N LEU A 733 0.62 -4.59 -6.04
CA LEU A 733 1.95 -4.30 -6.61
C LEU A 733 2.81 -3.42 -5.70
N GLY A 734 2.18 -2.49 -5.00
CA GLY A 734 2.86 -1.51 -4.15
C GLY A 734 3.28 -2.01 -2.79
N THR A 735 2.86 -3.21 -2.41
CA THR A 735 3.27 -3.86 -1.16
C THR A 735 4.16 -5.08 -1.39
N MET A 736 4.35 -5.55 -2.63
CA MET A 736 5.18 -6.73 -2.95
C MET A 736 6.59 -6.70 -2.36
N GLN A 737 7.20 -5.52 -2.16
CA GLN A 737 8.51 -5.38 -1.54
C GLN A 737 8.58 -6.03 -0.14
N GLY A 738 7.47 -6.12 0.59
CA GLY A 738 7.40 -6.81 1.88
C GLY A 738 7.85 -8.27 1.81
N ARG A 739 7.58 -8.95 0.67
CA ARG A 739 8.02 -10.34 0.43
C ARG A 739 9.53 -10.53 0.53
N LEU A 740 10.32 -9.48 0.25
CA LEU A 740 11.77 -9.54 0.37
C LEU A 740 12.23 -9.81 1.81
N LEU A 741 11.46 -9.37 2.82
CA LEU A 741 11.80 -9.54 4.24
C LEU A 741 11.80 -11.01 4.68
N THR A 742 10.99 -11.84 4.04
CA THR A 742 10.90 -13.28 4.38
C THR A 742 11.65 -14.15 3.39
N MET A 743 11.82 -13.68 2.14
CA MET A 743 12.54 -14.41 1.10
C MET A 743 14.06 -14.28 1.19
N LEU A 744 14.58 -13.24 1.86
CA LEU A 744 16.00 -12.96 1.96
C LEU A 744 16.52 -13.07 3.39
N ASP A 745 17.75 -13.55 3.53
CA ASP A 745 18.50 -13.41 4.78
C ASP A 745 19.12 -12.00 4.91
N SER A 746 19.74 -11.71 6.06
CA SER A 746 20.37 -10.42 6.32
C SER A 746 21.53 -10.08 5.38
N ALA A 747 22.11 -11.07 4.69
CA ALA A 747 23.16 -10.88 3.70
C ALA A 747 22.62 -10.68 2.27
N GLY A 748 21.29 -10.77 2.09
CA GLY A 748 20.61 -10.65 0.80
C GLY A 748 20.58 -11.96 0.00
N ASN A 749 20.82 -13.11 0.63
CA ASN A 749 20.68 -14.40 -0.05
C ASN A 749 19.25 -14.89 -0.02
N LEU A 750 18.82 -15.54 -1.10
CA LEU A 750 17.54 -16.24 -1.15
C LEU A 750 17.51 -17.39 -0.13
N VAL A 751 16.51 -17.35 0.75
CA VAL A 751 16.19 -18.43 1.69
C VAL A 751 15.43 -19.51 0.92
N VAL A 752 16.06 -20.67 0.74
CA VAL A 752 15.47 -21.82 0.06
C VAL A 752 14.86 -22.77 1.08
N PRO A 753 13.59 -23.17 0.94
CA PRO A 753 12.97 -24.14 1.83
C PRO A 753 13.72 -25.48 1.85
N ILE A 754 13.71 -26.15 3.01
CA ILE A 754 14.33 -27.47 3.18
C ILE A 754 13.68 -28.47 2.21
N GLY A 755 14.50 -29.30 1.57
CA GLY A 755 14.04 -30.32 0.61
C GLY A 755 13.77 -29.77 -0.80
N VAL A 756 13.89 -28.47 -1.03
CA VAL A 756 13.73 -27.86 -2.36
C VAL A 756 15.09 -27.68 -3.04
N ALA A 757 15.17 -28.05 -4.32
CA ALA A 757 16.39 -27.85 -5.10
C ALA A 757 16.73 -26.35 -5.24
N LYS A 758 17.93 -25.97 -4.80
CA LYS A 758 18.39 -24.58 -4.73
C LYS A 758 18.37 -23.87 -6.08
N GLN A 759 18.96 -24.46 -7.12
CA GLN A 759 19.13 -23.79 -8.42
C GLN A 759 17.79 -23.54 -9.14
N PRO A 760 16.85 -24.51 -9.26
CA PRO A 760 15.54 -24.25 -9.83
C PRO A 760 14.74 -23.20 -9.05
N TYR A 761 14.75 -23.27 -7.72
CA TYR A 761 14.04 -22.30 -6.87
C TYR A 761 14.58 -20.87 -7.03
N MET A 762 15.90 -20.73 -7.07
CA MET A 762 16.56 -19.44 -7.31
C MET A 762 16.16 -18.86 -8.67
N LEU A 763 16.26 -19.65 -9.74
CA LEU A 763 15.90 -19.19 -11.09
C LEU A 763 14.42 -18.83 -11.19
N LEU A 764 13.53 -19.61 -10.56
CA LEU A 764 12.10 -19.31 -10.53
C LEU A 764 11.79 -18.03 -9.74
N SER A 765 12.51 -17.79 -8.64
CA SER A 765 12.40 -16.57 -7.85
C SER A 765 12.85 -15.35 -8.65
N LEU A 766 14.00 -15.43 -9.33
CA LEU A 766 14.49 -14.36 -10.20
C LEU A 766 13.56 -14.10 -11.39
N ALA A 767 13.02 -15.16 -12.00
CA ALA A 767 12.03 -15.06 -13.08
C ALA A 767 10.75 -14.35 -12.61
N THR A 768 10.26 -14.70 -11.42
CA THR A 768 9.05 -14.13 -10.81
C THR A 768 9.25 -12.65 -10.46
N TRP A 769 10.38 -12.29 -9.82
CA TRP A 769 10.73 -10.88 -9.60
C TRP A 769 10.91 -10.09 -10.90
N GLY A 770 11.46 -10.70 -11.94
CA GLY A 770 11.51 -10.09 -13.27
C GLY A 770 10.11 -9.82 -13.85
N ILE A 771 9.11 -10.65 -13.56
CA ILE A 771 7.70 -10.37 -13.90
C ILE A 771 7.16 -9.22 -13.06
N ALA A 772 7.37 -9.23 -11.74
CA ALA A 772 6.93 -8.15 -10.87
C ALA A 772 7.48 -6.79 -11.30
N LEU A 773 8.77 -6.71 -11.67
CA LEU A 773 9.40 -5.47 -12.13
C LEU A 773 8.85 -4.99 -13.49
N ASP A 774 8.58 -5.89 -14.44
CA ASP A 774 7.97 -5.52 -15.72
C ASP A 774 6.56 -4.93 -15.54
N VAL A 775 5.79 -5.50 -14.61
CA VAL A 775 4.44 -5.01 -14.30
C VAL A 775 4.52 -3.69 -13.52
N ALA A 776 5.39 -3.60 -12.52
CA ALA A 776 5.61 -2.38 -11.74
C ALA A 776 6.12 -1.22 -12.60
N GLN A 777 6.92 -1.49 -13.64
CA GLN A 777 7.39 -0.46 -14.56
C GLN A 777 6.25 0.28 -15.27
N GLN A 778 5.14 -0.41 -15.57
CA GLN A 778 3.98 0.21 -16.21
C GLN A 778 3.32 1.28 -15.33
N LEU A 779 3.52 1.20 -14.01
CA LEU A 779 3.02 2.14 -13.01
C LEU A 779 4.12 3.01 -12.39
N ASN A 780 5.33 3.01 -12.98
CA ASN A 780 6.51 3.71 -12.45
C ASN A 780 6.87 3.32 -10.99
N MET A 781 6.69 2.05 -10.62
CA MET A 781 6.90 1.55 -9.25
C MET A 781 8.18 0.70 -9.11
N THR A 782 8.97 0.57 -10.18
CA THR A 782 10.22 -0.21 -10.20
C THR A 782 11.21 0.28 -9.15
N SER A 783 11.39 1.60 -9.02
CA SER A 783 12.25 2.21 -7.99
C SER A 783 11.78 1.88 -6.58
N HIS A 784 10.47 1.83 -6.32
CA HIS A 784 9.94 1.49 -5.00
C HIS A 784 10.34 0.08 -4.56
N LEU A 785 10.32 -0.89 -5.49
CA LEU A 785 10.72 -2.26 -5.21
C LEU A 785 12.24 -2.40 -5.07
N LEU A 786 13.02 -1.70 -5.89
CA LEU A 786 14.48 -1.80 -5.91
C LEU A 786 15.16 -0.98 -4.80
N HIS A 787 14.55 0.11 -4.34
CA HIS A 787 15.08 0.97 -3.28
C HIS A 787 14.61 0.58 -1.88
N PHE A 788 13.72 -0.42 -1.76
CA PHE A 788 13.25 -0.90 -0.47
C PHE A 788 14.38 -1.58 0.32
N ASP A 789 14.56 -1.14 1.56
CA ASP A 789 15.54 -1.72 2.50
C ASP A 789 15.10 -1.53 3.96
N MET A 790 15.89 -2.12 4.85
CA MET A 790 15.71 -2.06 6.29
C MET A 790 16.94 -1.46 6.96
N THR A 791 16.70 -0.55 7.90
CA THR A 791 17.73 -0.12 8.84
C THR A 791 18.09 -1.26 9.81
N SER A 792 19.22 -1.13 10.50
CA SER A 792 19.66 -2.12 11.51
C SER A 792 18.69 -2.28 12.69
N ASP A 793 17.88 -1.26 12.97
CA ASP A 793 16.83 -1.27 14.00
C ASP A 793 15.46 -1.73 13.45
N GLY A 794 15.39 -2.25 12.24
CA GLY A 794 14.17 -2.87 11.70
C GLY A 794 13.13 -1.86 11.20
N ARG A 795 13.54 -0.65 10.82
CA ARG A 795 12.68 0.34 10.14
C ARG A 795 12.82 0.23 8.63
N GLU A 796 11.73 0.47 7.92
CA GLU A 796 11.78 0.61 6.47
C GLU A 796 12.52 1.88 6.05
N GLU A 797 13.46 1.73 5.12
CA GLU A 797 14.22 2.81 4.51
C GLU A 797 14.14 2.72 2.97
N THR A 798 14.36 3.87 2.32
CA THR A 798 14.47 3.96 0.86
C THR A 798 15.91 4.33 0.51
N THR A 799 16.62 3.42 -0.16
CA THR A 799 18.04 3.55 -0.54
C THR A 799 18.21 3.47 -2.04
N SER A 800 18.93 4.44 -2.60
CA SER A 800 19.21 4.48 -4.04
C SER A 800 20.27 3.49 -4.51
N ASN A 801 21.05 2.90 -3.60
CA ASN A 801 22.27 2.19 -3.97
C ASN A 801 22.32 0.73 -3.53
N ASN A 802 21.46 0.30 -2.60
CA ASN A 802 21.66 -0.98 -1.94
C ASN A 802 20.37 -1.63 -1.43
N GLY A 803 19.23 -1.42 -2.08
CA GLY A 803 17.99 -2.05 -1.62
C GLY A 803 18.08 -3.59 -1.61
N LEU A 804 17.18 -4.24 -0.84
CA LEU A 804 17.16 -5.68 -0.64
C LEU A 804 17.15 -6.46 -1.97
N LEU A 805 16.35 -5.99 -2.94
CA LEU A 805 16.28 -6.59 -4.27
C LEU A 805 17.56 -6.35 -5.09
N CYS A 806 18.20 -5.19 -4.96
CA CYS A 806 19.53 -4.96 -5.55
C CYS A 806 20.56 -5.94 -5.00
N ARG A 807 20.57 -6.17 -3.67
CA ARG A 807 21.48 -7.15 -3.03
C ARG A 807 21.18 -8.58 -3.47
N MET A 808 19.91 -8.95 -3.63
CA MET A 808 19.57 -10.25 -4.20
C MET A 808 20.16 -10.41 -5.60
N VAL A 809 20.06 -9.40 -6.46
CA VAL A 809 20.66 -9.44 -7.80
C VAL A 809 22.19 -9.56 -7.72
N GLU A 810 22.84 -8.78 -6.85
CA GLU A 810 24.29 -8.85 -6.59
C GLU A 810 24.72 -10.27 -6.16
N ARG A 811 23.97 -10.89 -5.24
CA ARG A 811 24.34 -12.19 -4.64
C ARG A 811 23.99 -13.41 -5.48
N GLN A 812 22.92 -13.35 -6.26
CA GLN A 812 22.39 -14.52 -6.97
C GLN A 812 22.85 -14.61 -8.43
N ILE A 813 23.44 -13.54 -8.99
CA ILE A 813 23.84 -13.50 -10.39
C ILE A 813 25.36 -13.37 -10.47
N PRO A 814 26.09 -14.40 -10.92
CA PRO A 814 27.56 -14.41 -10.91
C PRO A 814 28.22 -13.22 -11.62
N CYS A 815 27.61 -12.68 -12.68
CA CYS A 815 28.13 -11.49 -13.36
C CYS A 815 27.95 -10.18 -12.57
N CYS A 816 27.13 -10.17 -11.53
CA CYS A 816 26.84 -9.00 -10.71
C CYS A 816 27.39 -9.14 -9.29
N GLU A 817 28.06 -10.24 -8.97
CA GLU A 817 28.65 -10.48 -7.67
C GLU A 817 29.91 -9.62 -7.53
N ARG A 818 29.95 -8.77 -6.50
CA ARG A 818 31.20 -8.09 -6.15
C ARG A 818 32.23 -9.12 -5.69
N PRO A 819 33.49 -8.99 -6.11
CA PRO A 819 34.57 -9.72 -5.51
C PRO A 819 34.59 -9.39 -4.01
N THR A 820 34.18 -10.35 -3.17
CA THR A 820 34.44 -10.25 -1.75
C THR A 820 35.94 -10.45 -1.61
N GLY A 821 36.68 -9.35 -1.60
CA GLY A 821 38.10 -9.38 -1.31
C GLY A 821 38.35 -9.73 0.14
N GLU A 822 37.61 -10.64 0.78
CA GLU A 822 37.85 -11.11 2.14
C GLU A 822 37.86 -12.65 2.11
N ASP A 823 38.95 -13.25 2.57
CA ASP A 823 39.02 -14.71 2.75
C ASP A 823 38.20 -15.16 3.97
N ALA A 824 38.12 -16.48 4.21
CA ALA A 824 37.41 -17.05 5.36
C ALA A 824 37.98 -16.59 6.73
N SER A 825 39.11 -15.90 6.74
CA SER A 825 39.76 -15.28 7.90
C SER A 825 39.58 -13.76 7.98
N GLY A 826 38.81 -13.15 7.07
CA GLY A 826 38.54 -11.70 7.04
C GLY A 826 39.69 -10.85 6.51
N ASN A 827 40.69 -11.43 5.85
CA ASN A 827 41.81 -10.66 5.28
C ASN A 827 41.48 -10.13 3.89
N ARG A 828 41.82 -8.86 3.66
CA ARG A 828 41.60 -8.23 2.36
C ARG A 828 42.48 -8.83 1.26
N ILE A 829 41.91 -9.61 0.34
CA ILE A 829 42.57 -10.04 -0.89
C ILE A 829 42.41 -8.92 -1.95
N PRO A 830 43.48 -8.45 -2.60
CA PRO A 830 43.39 -7.54 -3.73
C PRO A 830 42.70 -8.26 -4.90
N THR A 831 41.45 -7.90 -5.15
CA THR A 831 40.66 -8.46 -6.25
C THR A 831 41.05 -7.76 -7.55
N THR A 832 41.57 -8.51 -8.50
CA THR A 832 41.92 -7.98 -9.82
C THR A 832 40.67 -7.95 -10.71
N ALA A 833 40.64 -7.09 -11.73
CA ALA A 833 39.56 -7.08 -12.73
C ALA A 833 39.42 -8.45 -13.46
N GLU A 834 40.47 -9.29 -13.42
CA GLU A 834 40.46 -10.66 -13.94
C GLU A 834 39.56 -11.59 -13.11
N ASP A 835 39.39 -11.35 -11.81
CA ASP A 835 38.53 -12.15 -10.92
C ASP A 835 37.03 -11.88 -11.14
N GLU A 836 36.65 -10.61 -11.42
CA GLU A 836 35.28 -10.23 -11.84
C GLU A 836 34.91 -10.86 -13.19
N GLY A 837 35.86 -10.83 -14.13
CA GLY A 837 35.68 -11.41 -15.45
C GLY A 837 35.52 -12.93 -15.41
N GLY A 838 36.32 -13.64 -14.61
CA GLY A 838 36.38 -15.09 -14.60
C GLY A 838 35.05 -15.78 -14.26
N ARG A 839 34.34 -15.33 -13.22
CA ARG A 839 33.03 -15.90 -12.84
C ARG A 839 31.95 -15.62 -13.88
N CYS A 840 31.92 -14.39 -14.41
CA CYS A 840 30.95 -14.02 -15.43
C CYS A 840 31.20 -14.76 -16.75
N VAL A 841 32.47 -14.89 -17.17
CA VAL A 841 32.85 -15.66 -18.36
C VAL A 841 32.44 -17.11 -18.22
N LYS A 842 32.70 -17.74 -17.06
CA LYS A 842 32.26 -19.11 -16.80
C LYS A 842 30.74 -19.23 -16.87
N LEU A 843 29.99 -18.29 -16.29
CA LEU A 843 28.53 -18.27 -16.41
C LEU A 843 28.10 -18.20 -17.89
N LEU A 844 28.68 -17.30 -18.67
CA LEU A 844 28.34 -17.14 -20.09
C LEU A 844 28.67 -18.38 -20.93
N GLN A 845 29.66 -19.17 -20.53
CA GLN A 845 30.02 -20.44 -21.19
C GLN A 845 29.08 -21.58 -20.82
N ASP A 846 28.67 -21.68 -19.55
CA ASP A 846 27.96 -22.85 -19.02
C ASP A 846 26.43 -22.67 -18.97
N ALA A 847 25.93 -21.43 -19.00
CA ALA A 847 24.51 -21.15 -18.79
C ALA A 847 23.66 -21.47 -20.02
N ARG A 848 22.50 -22.08 -19.78
CA ARG A 848 21.49 -22.28 -20.82
C ARG A 848 20.90 -20.93 -21.27
N PRO A 849 20.44 -20.79 -22.53
CA PRO A 849 19.84 -19.55 -23.02
C PRO A 849 18.75 -18.98 -22.11
N VAL A 850 17.86 -19.84 -21.59
CA VAL A 850 16.79 -19.42 -20.67
C VAL A 850 17.30 -18.88 -19.33
N GLN A 851 18.43 -19.39 -18.83
CA GLN A 851 19.05 -18.89 -17.60
C GLN A 851 19.63 -17.50 -17.82
N LEU A 852 20.35 -17.31 -18.93
CA LEU A 852 20.85 -15.99 -19.33
C LEU A 852 19.71 -15.00 -19.52
N PHE A 853 18.58 -15.44 -20.08
CA PHE A 853 17.39 -14.61 -20.25
C PHE A 853 16.81 -14.15 -18.92
N ILE A 854 16.68 -15.06 -17.95
CA ILE A 854 16.22 -14.72 -16.58
C ILE A 854 17.14 -13.70 -15.94
N TYR A 855 18.46 -13.92 -15.99
CA TYR A 855 19.44 -13.02 -15.39
C TYR A 855 19.44 -11.65 -16.07
N GLN A 856 19.60 -11.61 -17.39
CA GLN A 856 19.59 -10.36 -18.17
C GLN A 856 18.33 -9.53 -17.87
N ARG A 857 17.16 -10.16 -17.80
CA ARG A 857 15.89 -9.47 -17.56
C ARG A 857 15.85 -8.73 -16.23
N ILE A 858 16.17 -9.39 -15.11
CA ILE A 858 16.15 -8.74 -13.80
C ILE A 858 17.28 -7.72 -13.65
N VAL A 859 18.47 -8.01 -14.22
CA VAL A 859 19.62 -7.10 -14.18
C VAL A 859 19.32 -5.80 -14.92
N ARG A 860 18.63 -5.83 -16.06
CA ARG A 860 18.24 -4.61 -16.81
C ARG A 860 17.47 -3.61 -15.96
N HIS A 861 16.50 -4.09 -15.17
CA HIS A 861 15.79 -3.23 -14.21
C HIS A 861 16.72 -2.78 -13.10
N ALA A 862 17.47 -3.71 -12.51
CA ALA A 862 18.32 -3.41 -11.36
C ALA A 862 19.42 -2.38 -11.68
N ILE A 863 20.10 -2.44 -12.83
CA ILE A 863 21.15 -1.47 -13.17
C ILE A 863 20.61 -0.06 -13.46
N SER A 864 19.31 0.07 -13.74
CA SER A 864 18.67 1.38 -13.96
C SER A 864 18.45 2.14 -12.65
N GLU A 865 18.25 1.42 -11.55
CA GLU A 865 17.90 1.98 -10.23
C GLU A 865 18.99 1.81 -9.17
N CYS A 866 19.88 0.82 -9.31
CA CYS A 866 20.89 0.45 -8.31
C CYS A 866 22.29 0.88 -8.79
N ALA A 867 22.81 2.01 -8.28
CA ALA A 867 24.12 2.52 -8.72
C ALA A 867 25.28 1.53 -8.46
N ALA A 868 25.18 0.74 -7.37
CA ALA A 868 26.12 -0.32 -7.02
C ALA A 868 26.32 -1.36 -8.14
N LEU A 869 25.21 -1.82 -8.75
CA LEU A 869 25.23 -2.81 -9.82
C LEU A 869 25.68 -2.21 -11.14
N LYS A 870 25.25 -0.97 -11.41
CA LYS A 870 25.66 -0.21 -12.60
C LYS A 870 27.17 0.02 -12.67
N ALA A 871 27.84 0.11 -11.52
CA ALA A 871 29.30 0.26 -11.46
C ALA A 871 30.06 -1.01 -11.87
N LEU A 872 29.42 -2.18 -11.90
CA LEU A 872 30.03 -3.45 -12.28
C LEU A 872 29.95 -3.65 -13.80
N THR A 873 31.10 -3.66 -14.46
CA THR A 873 31.20 -3.78 -15.93
C THR A 873 30.60 -5.10 -16.42
N SER A 874 30.86 -6.20 -15.72
CA SER A 874 30.29 -7.53 -16.02
C SER A 874 28.76 -7.53 -15.92
N CYS A 875 28.19 -6.87 -14.91
CA CYS A 875 26.75 -6.78 -14.70
C CYS A 875 26.07 -5.93 -15.79
N THR A 876 26.69 -4.79 -16.12
CA THR A 876 26.22 -3.91 -17.21
C THR A 876 26.32 -4.61 -18.57
N SER A 877 27.38 -5.39 -18.80
CA SER A 877 27.55 -6.18 -20.02
C SER A 877 26.46 -7.26 -20.14
N LEU A 878 26.12 -7.94 -19.04
CA LEU A 878 25.03 -8.92 -19.01
C LEU A 878 23.67 -8.26 -19.33
N ALA A 879 23.41 -7.05 -18.82
CA ALA A 879 22.19 -6.31 -19.19
C ALA A 879 22.15 -5.90 -20.67
N ALA A 880 23.30 -5.55 -21.24
CA ALA A 880 23.42 -5.12 -22.64
C ALA A 880 23.41 -6.30 -23.64
N MET A 881 23.70 -7.52 -23.18
CA MET A 881 23.69 -8.72 -24.01
C MET A 881 22.37 -8.85 -24.77
N GLU A 882 22.40 -9.21 -26.04
CA GLU A 882 21.20 -9.61 -26.79
C GLU A 882 21.11 -11.12 -26.82
N ILE A 883 19.97 -11.66 -26.36
CA ILE A 883 19.70 -13.09 -26.38
C ILE A 883 18.72 -13.28 -27.53
N GLY A 884 19.19 -13.92 -28.60
CA GLY A 884 18.38 -14.19 -29.79
C GLY A 884 17.15 -15.00 -29.40
N SER A 885 15.96 -14.51 -29.74
CA SER A 885 14.68 -15.16 -29.49
C SER A 885 14.61 -16.57 -30.11
N GLU A 886 15.28 -16.79 -31.24
CA GLU A 886 15.41 -18.10 -31.90
C GLU A 886 16.10 -19.16 -31.02
N THR A 887 16.88 -18.74 -30.01
CA THR A 887 17.56 -19.65 -29.07
C THR A 887 16.71 -20.01 -27.85
N LEU A 888 15.55 -19.37 -27.68
CA LEU A 888 14.64 -19.59 -26.55
C LEU A 888 13.42 -20.39 -27.02
N SER A 889 13.35 -21.66 -26.62
CA SER A 889 12.16 -22.46 -26.91
C SER A 889 11.01 -22.12 -25.93
N ALA A 890 9.77 -22.11 -26.44
CA ALA A 890 8.57 -21.94 -25.61
C ALA A 890 8.49 -23.00 -24.49
N GLY A 891 8.95 -24.23 -24.76
CA GLY A 891 9.02 -25.30 -23.79
C GLY A 891 10.01 -25.03 -22.65
N GLU A 892 11.20 -24.48 -22.93
CA GLU A 892 12.13 -24.11 -21.85
C GLU A 892 11.61 -22.96 -21.01
N LEU A 893 11.01 -21.95 -21.64
CA LEU A 893 10.37 -20.83 -20.95
C LEU A 893 9.24 -21.31 -20.03
N SER A 894 8.48 -22.33 -20.44
CA SER A 894 7.39 -22.88 -19.62
C SER A 894 7.84 -23.55 -18.33
N HIS A 895 9.06 -24.08 -18.27
CA HIS A 895 9.61 -24.62 -17.01
C HIS A 895 9.80 -23.54 -15.94
N TYR A 896 9.99 -22.29 -16.36
CA TYR A 896 10.15 -21.14 -15.48
C TYR A 896 8.91 -20.23 -15.47
N GLN A 897 7.79 -20.72 -16.00
CA GLN A 897 6.51 -20.02 -16.05
C GLN A 897 6.60 -18.66 -16.79
N LEU A 898 7.51 -18.58 -17.76
CA LEU A 898 7.80 -17.37 -18.53
C LEU A 898 7.01 -17.31 -19.84
N PRO A 899 6.54 -16.13 -20.27
CA PRO A 899 5.80 -16.04 -21.52
C PRO A 899 6.61 -16.51 -22.75
N PRO A 900 6.02 -17.34 -23.64
CA PRO A 900 6.75 -18.06 -24.68
C PRO A 900 7.31 -17.18 -25.81
N TYR A 901 6.81 -15.95 -25.96
CA TYR A 901 7.18 -15.05 -27.06
C TYR A 901 7.78 -13.74 -26.52
N PRO A 902 9.03 -13.76 -26.00
CA PRO A 902 9.63 -12.62 -25.31
C PRO A 902 9.75 -11.36 -26.19
N PHE A 903 9.89 -11.52 -27.51
CA PHE A 903 9.96 -10.41 -28.46
C PHE A 903 8.69 -9.55 -28.51
N LEU A 904 7.52 -10.10 -28.15
CA LEU A 904 6.23 -9.38 -28.12
C LEU A 904 5.92 -8.72 -26.77
N ARG A 905 6.74 -8.95 -25.75
CA ARG A 905 6.47 -8.46 -24.39
C ARG A 905 6.86 -7.00 -24.21
N HIS A 906 6.32 -6.37 -23.16
CA HIS A 906 6.89 -5.12 -22.68
C HIS A 906 8.37 -5.32 -22.39
N THR A 907 9.20 -4.43 -22.93
CA THR A 907 10.62 -4.32 -22.58
C THR A 907 10.84 -2.99 -21.89
N HIS A 908 11.87 -2.95 -21.06
CA HIS A 908 12.33 -1.74 -20.39
C HIS A 908 12.33 -0.56 -21.38
N ARG A 909 11.47 0.43 -21.15
CA ARG A 909 11.55 1.70 -21.89
C ARG A 909 12.88 2.33 -21.48
N SER A 910 13.86 2.36 -22.38
CA SER A 910 14.92 3.35 -22.20
C SER A 910 14.24 4.71 -22.11
N SER A 911 14.63 5.49 -21.13
CA SER A 911 14.04 6.74 -20.65
C SER A 911 14.05 7.86 -21.69
N SER A 912 13.43 7.66 -22.85
CA SER A 912 13.19 8.71 -23.86
C SER A 912 11.99 9.60 -23.54
N TRP A 913 11.18 9.25 -22.53
CA TRP A 913 10.05 10.07 -22.08
C TRP A 913 10.46 11.27 -21.20
N PHE A 914 11.67 11.27 -20.63
CA PHE A 914 12.18 12.41 -19.86
C PHE A 914 12.56 13.63 -20.72
N ASN A 915 12.60 13.51 -22.05
CA ASN A 915 12.91 14.60 -22.97
C ASN A 915 11.67 15.29 -23.58
N ARG A 916 10.44 14.91 -23.19
CA ARG A 916 9.20 15.53 -23.73
C ARG A 916 8.24 16.13 -22.69
N VAL A 917 8.71 16.32 -21.46
CA VAL A 917 8.09 17.18 -20.43
C VAL A 917 9.13 18.20 -20.00
#